data_AF-A0A1J5DWW2-F1
#
_entry.id   AF-A0A1J5DWW2-F1
#
_cell.length_a   1.000
_cell.length_b   1.000
_cell.length_c   1.000
_cell.angle_alpha   90.00
_cell.angle_beta   90.00
_cell.angle_gamma   90.00
#
_symmetry.space_group_name_H-M   'P 1'
#
loop_
_entity.id
_entity.type
_entity.pdbx_description
1 polymer ?
#
loop_
_entity_poly.entity_id
_entity_poly.type
_entity_poly.pdbx_seq_one_letter_code
_entity_poly.pdbx_strand_id
1 'polypeptide(L)'
;MFKSGQLSLASLRGVWVILAVLALYPVAGWSQGNPFDGEDAQKEEAAVEQFERKKVERPDISEEEGKGPKLERESNIKGWERSKLQYQDKAIRLMEERVEKADEDDPDYPLYLERLSEMYWQKARFHDLRAFDRLTESREAEDAGNASKAAELVRGQEEDEKTAQEYREKTIATYARIIKEFPLYDNSDKVLFYLAFNLGEMGRAEDANGFYKDLVRDYPNTDYLAEAYLGLAEYSYLYDDIDLSLSQYESAIAAAPDSQTAGYAMYKMGWCYFNRGEPKKALAQFESVVAYSESHTGRIELRKEAVKDLVKAYSLWTEASPKKAKGYLGKFSSGDEELREMLERLARLYQEDGEVDKSIFVYNELIKDNSTNFRIVGYQTEIMLNVETKNVPDQTAEEVIRTVRLFNAAREQKLEGATEEAVKEAYALLEEYTRETAKWYHLTAQTTKNPLYYALSYEIYKAYVDNFPEAQDNYEMMYYYGELLYWKKNYAEAAKRYDQVLAIDAAGKFSRDAAYGAVLSYNKVSETPTAECPPIPVVPEPKKGEEPTFPELTIADCRVKLIAACGRYAEVVPDGEHIVDIKYTAARIYYDHNQFGPAVKAFEDIAMNHSENRLGIISANLLLDSLGIEKDYKQMWEWVLKFRANEQLNRPPLDDILETLETELAFKFCIDKETEKLWKESAMCFEEYAGKYATASYAPKALWNASVDWENASEVGKAIETRIRLLKEHGDDDYLAPKALYAIGQNFHGIAVYSEAARFYEMFVDKYPKNDTACAPDGESSENVCSMSALQNAAAFRGGLGQYEKAVEDYDRYIVMFPNDKAQISLLKFNTGRIYFDQGLYEKAIERYNEYLSRYAKLGPEGRKVAAMTAIGRCYWKNKDRHAGLKSFEKAEKLYDSKPFQKWLAGADPEAVKEANDAAAEARFMRGEGIFFEALAIRLSDETIESATKSGNFLKRQLTKKAALMQEAKPIYVEVITRFNNPKWGLAAMCRLGMMYHDVADQIQNAPIPKELDEDQSLIYEDLLLEFADRFETEAIGYYITAVEKAADLGWFSTYTTLAQRRLFDLRPEEYRSASEIKAQPDRASVTWHKSKLYVDVEAAAGRKAKKKRGAIDLQSNEMEKVKGEGDVDPEGVKAPE
;
A
#
# COMPACT_ATOMS: atom_id res chain seq x y z
N MET A 1 -27.94 36.50 7.12
CA MET A 1 -26.75 37.15 6.53
C MET A 1 -25.91 36.08 5.85
N PHE A 2 -26.17 35.80 4.57
CA PHE A 2 -25.23 35.12 3.69
C PHE A 2 -24.98 36.12 2.56
N LYS A 3 -23.79 36.72 2.54
CA LYS A 3 -23.30 37.52 1.42
C LYS A 3 -21.82 37.22 1.25
N SER A 4 -21.43 37.23 -0.02
CA SER A 4 -20.10 37.28 -0.62
C SER A 4 -19.20 36.05 -0.48
N GLY A 5 -19.01 35.37 -1.61
CA GLY A 5 -17.90 34.47 -1.89
C GLY A 5 -18.00 33.95 -3.32
N GLN A 6 -17.37 34.65 -4.26
CA GLN A 6 -17.16 34.20 -5.64
C GLN A 6 -16.31 32.91 -5.64
N LEU A 7 -16.97 31.78 -5.78
CA LEU A 7 -16.50 30.46 -6.19
C LEU A 7 -17.80 29.71 -6.52
N SER A 8 -17.85 28.94 -7.61
CA SER A 8 -19.08 28.21 -7.96
C SER A 8 -19.51 27.38 -6.74
N LEU A 9 -20.70 27.64 -6.19
CA LEU A 9 -21.27 26.87 -5.07
C LEU A 9 -21.37 25.35 -5.39
N ALA A 10 -21.12 24.96 -6.64
CA ALA A 10 -21.03 23.60 -7.13
C ALA A 10 -19.68 22.91 -6.82
N SER A 11 -18.53 23.61 -6.85
CA SER A 11 -17.22 22.96 -6.65
C SER A 11 -17.02 22.50 -5.20
N LEU A 12 -17.48 23.31 -4.24
CA LEU A 12 -17.50 22.92 -2.82
C LEU A 12 -18.56 21.86 -2.56
N ARG A 13 -19.80 21.99 -3.06
CA ARG A 13 -20.84 20.98 -2.80
C ARG A 13 -20.50 19.61 -3.39
N GLY A 14 -19.89 19.50 -4.57
CA GLY A 14 -19.50 18.20 -5.15
C GLY A 14 -18.51 17.43 -4.27
N VAL A 15 -17.50 18.12 -3.71
CA VAL A 15 -16.51 17.51 -2.80
C VAL A 15 -17.16 17.10 -1.48
N TRP A 16 -18.02 17.96 -0.91
CA TRP A 16 -18.76 17.65 0.32
C TRP A 16 -19.78 16.54 0.13
N VAL A 17 -20.37 16.38 -1.06
CA VAL A 17 -21.34 15.31 -1.34
C VAL A 17 -20.62 13.98 -1.56
N ILE A 18 -19.49 13.91 -2.29
CA ILE A 18 -18.72 12.67 -2.44
C ILE A 18 -18.25 12.14 -1.07
N LEU A 19 -17.70 13.02 -0.21
CA LEU A 19 -17.33 12.68 1.16
C LEU A 19 -18.56 12.40 2.06
N ALA A 20 -19.67 13.10 1.86
CA ALA A 20 -20.90 12.83 2.61
C ALA A 20 -21.59 11.52 2.19
N VAL A 21 -21.51 11.09 0.93
CA VAL A 21 -22.03 9.80 0.46
C VAL A 21 -21.27 8.67 1.13
N LEU A 22 -19.94 8.80 1.22
CA LEU A 22 -19.09 7.88 1.98
C LEU A 22 -19.34 7.94 3.50
N ALA A 23 -19.72 9.10 4.05
CA ALA A 23 -20.02 9.28 5.49
C ALA A 23 -21.47 8.96 5.92
N LEU A 24 -22.45 9.08 5.01
CA LEU A 24 -23.90 8.86 5.25
C LEU A 24 -24.27 7.38 5.33
N TYR A 25 -23.42 6.52 4.78
CA TYR A 25 -23.37 5.10 5.13
C TYR A 25 -22.36 4.97 6.26
N PRO A 26 -22.75 5.21 7.53
CA PRO A 26 -21.78 5.29 8.60
C PRO A 26 -20.98 4.01 8.62
N VAL A 27 -19.66 4.19 8.72
CA VAL A 27 -18.72 3.16 9.14
C VAL A 27 -19.30 2.41 10.35
N ALA A 28 -20.15 2.99 11.20
CA ALA A 28 -20.83 2.30 12.30
C ALA A 28 -21.75 1.10 11.91
N GLY A 29 -22.27 1.02 10.68
CA GLY A 29 -22.98 -0.17 10.17
C GLY A 29 -22.06 -1.23 9.55
N TRP A 30 -20.84 -0.81 9.22
CA TRP A 30 -19.79 -1.60 8.56
C TRP A 30 -18.56 -1.82 9.45
N SER A 31 -18.58 -1.27 10.67
CA SER A 31 -17.57 -1.41 11.70
C SER A 31 -17.87 -2.73 12.37
N GLN A 32 -17.48 -3.81 11.72
CA GLN A 32 -17.05 -4.92 12.53
C GLN A 32 -15.79 -4.44 13.26
N GLY A 33 -15.72 -4.79 14.54
CA GLY A 33 -14.49 -4.68 15.31
C GLY A 33 -13.40 -5.51 14.65
N ASN A 34 -12.35 -5.80 15.41
CA ASN A 34 -11.32 -6.70 14.93
C ASN A 34 -11.97 -7.97 14.36
N PRO A 35 -11.62 -8.49 13.16
CA PRO A 35 -12.16 -9.78 12.68
C PRO A 35 -11.95 -10.93 13.69
N PHE A 36 -11.02 -10.72 14.62
CA PHE A 36 -10.73 -11.60 15.75
C PHE A 36 -11.50 -11.27 17.06
N ASP A 37 -12.52 -10.43 17.02
CA ASP A 37 -13.41 -10.13 18.16
C ASP A 37 -14.62 -11.09 18.17
N GLY A 38 -14.47 -12.24 18.85
CA GLY A 38 -15.52 -13.26 19.04
C GLY A 38 -15.00 -14.52 19.75
N GLU A 39 -15.90 -15.40 20.24
CA GLU A 39 -15.51 -16.71 20.80
C GLU A 39 -14.89 -17.63 19.73
N ASP A 40 -15.25 -17.45 18.46
CA ASP A 40 -14.73 -18.21 17.30
C ASP A 40 -13.29 -17.84 16.88
N ALA A 41 -12.70 -16.79 17.46
CA ALA A 41 -11.35 -16.32 17.13
C ALA A 41 -10.24 -16.89 18.05
N GLN A 42 -10.57 -17.91 18.86
CA GLN A 42 -9.59 -18.63 19.67
C GLN A 42 -8.95 -19.74 18.84
N LYS A 43 -7.62 -19.78 18.82
CA LYS A 43 -6.88 -20.88 18.19
C LYS A 43 -7.24 -22.19 18.89
N GLU A 44 -7.72 -23.18 18.14
CA GLU A 44 -7.82 -24.56 18.64
C GLU A 44 -6.42 -25.10 18.91
N GLU A 45 -6.23 -25.71 20.09
CA GLU A 45 -4.93 -26.26 20.47
C GLU A 45 -4.53 -27.39 19.52
N ALA A 46 -3.35 -27.30 18.90
CA ALA A 46 -2.88 -28.32 17.98
C ALA A 46 -2.70 -29.68 18.66
N ALA A 47 -3.37 -30.72 18.15
CA ALA A 47 -3.26 -32.07 18.70
C ALA A 47 -1.85 -32.64 18.48
N VAL A 48 -1.23 -33.11 19.56
CA VAL A 48 0.02 -33.89 19.46
C VAL A 48 -0.33 -35.25 18.86
N GLU A 49 0.44 -35.68 17.84
CA GLU A 49 0.22 -36.99 17.23
C GLU A 49 0.34 -38.11 18.24
N GLN A 50 -0.52 -39.12 18.12
CA GLN A 50 -0.45 -40.30 18.96
C GLN A 50 0.77 -41.14 18.56
N PHE A 51 1.65 -41.39 19.52
CA PHE A 51 2.83 -42.25 19.34
C PHE A 51 3.06 -43.08 20.59
N GLU A 52 3.77 -44.20 20.43
CA GLU A 52 4.28 -44.95 21.57
C GLU A 52 5.72 -44.50 21.83
N ARG A 53 5.97 -44.04 23.05
CA ARG A 53 7.31 -43.66 23.49
C ARG A 53 8.23 -44.89 23.48
N LYS A 54 9.40 -44.77 22.85
CA LYS A 54 10.38 -45.86 22.87
C LYS A 54 11.02 -45.93 24.25
N LYS A 55 11.03 -47.11 24.86
CA LYS A 55 11.80 -47.33 26.09
C LYS A 55 13.27 -47.34 25.74
N VAL A 56 14.08 -46.66 26.54
CA VAL A 56 15.54 -46.74 26.43
C VAL A 56 15.96 -48.17 26.80
N GLU A 57 16.46 -48.91 25.83
CA GLU A 57 17.04 -50.24 26.04
C GLU A 57 18.34 -50.09 26.80
N ARG A 58 18.52 -50.90 27.86
CA ARG A 58 19.73 -50.90 28.69
C ARG A 58 20.51 -52.18 28.38
N PRO A 59 21.85 -52.11 28.32
CA PRO A 59 22.67 -53.32 28.15
C PRO A 59 22.39 -54.30 29.30
N ASP A 60 22.18 -55.56 28.96
CA ASP A 60 21.99 -56.62 29.94
C ASP A 60 23.35 -56.99 30.54
N ILE A 61 23.47 -56.98 31.87
CA ILE A 61 24.72 -57.36 32.55
C ILE A 61 25.12 -58.81 32.27
N SER A 62 24.19 -59.64 31.79
CA SER A 62 24.43 -61.02 31.36
C SER A 62 25.34 -61.10 30.14
N GLU A 63 25.41 -60.06 29.29
CA GLU A 63 26.34 -60.00 28.16
C GLU A 63 27.80 -59.86 28.61
N GLU A 64 28.03 -59.33 29.82
CA GLU A 64 29.35 -59.28 30.45
C GLU A 64 29.73 -60.62 31.14
N GLU A 65 28.82 -61.59 31.25
CA GLU A 65 29.06 -62.92 31.80
C GLU A 65 29.79 -63.81 30.77
N GLY A 66 31.12 -63.68 30.72
CA GLY A 66 31.99 -64.57 29.94
C GLY A 66 31.87 -66.06 30.34
N LYS A 67 32.59 -66.96 29.64
CA LYS A 67 32.54 -68.42 29.84
C LYS A 67 33.05 -68.92 31.21
N GLY A 68 33.27 -68.03 32.18
CA GLY A 68 33.96 -68.28 33.44
C GLY A 68 35.45 -68.58 33.23
N PRO A 69 36.23 -68.66 34.33
CA PRO A 69 37.61 -69.11 34.25
C PRO A 69 37.68 -70.57 33.77
N LYS A 70 38.74 -70.92 33.04
CA LYS A 70 39.09 -72.31 32.68
C LYS A 70 40.44 -72.68 33.28
N LEU A 71 40.60 -73.93 33.67
CA LEU A 71 41.89 -74.44 34.13
C LEU A 71 42.82 -74.70 32.93
N GLU A 72 43.69 -73.75 32.59
CA GLU A 72 44.72 -73.95 31.57
C GLU A 72 46.06 -74.32 32.21
N ARG A 73 46.63 -75.46 31.80
CA ARG A 73 47.99 -75.85 32.24
C ARG A 73 48.99 -74.87 31.65
N GLU A 74 49.78 -74.17 32.46
CA GLU A 74 50.76 -73.19 31.96
C GLU A 74 51.62 -73.76 30.81
N SER A 75 51.48 -73.17 29.62
CA SER A 75 52.54 -73.20 28.62
C SER A 75 52.62 -71.81 28.01
N ASN A 76 53.73 -71.10 28.29
CA ASN A 76 54.10 -69.88 27.59
C ASN A 76 54.22 -70.16 26.08
N ILE A 77 53.15 -69.94 25.32
CA ILE A 77 53.13 -70.04 23.85
C ILE A 77 53.57 -68.74 23.18
N LYS A 78 53.84 -67.66 23.94
CA LYS A 78 54.38 -66.39 23.42
C LYS A 78 55.79 -66.48 22.77
N GLY A 79 56.31 -67.68 22.47
CA GLY A 79 57.55 -67.91 21.72
C GLY A 79 57.55 -69.15 20.81
N TRP A 80 56.39 -69.60 20.32
CA TRP A 80 56.30 -70.70 19.34
C TRP A 80 56.36 -70.16 17.91
N GLU A 81 57.58 -69.98 17.39
CA GLU A 81 57.83 -69.57 16.01
C GLU A 81 57.33 -70.60 14.98
N ARG A 82 56.92 -70.12 13.79
CA ARG A 82 56.57 -70.91 12.59
C ARG A 82 57.61 -72.01 12.25
N SER A 83 58.86 -71.83 12.70
CA SER A 83 59.97 -72.77 12.61
C SER A 83 59.72 -74.07 13.41
N LYS A 84 59.12 -74.01 14.61
CA LYS A 84 58.86 -75.19 15.46
C LYS A 84 57.71 -76.08 14.97
N LEU A 85 56.68 -75.51 14.34
CA LEU A 85 55.57 -76.29 13.76
C LEU A 85 56.06 -77.23 12.64
N GLN A 86 57.00 -76.75 11.82
CA GLN A 86 57.62 -77.57 10.78
C GLN A 86 58.47 -78.71 11.37
N TYR A 87 59.13 -78.48 12.51
CA TYR A 87 59.84 -79.53 13.24
C TYR A 87 58.86 -80.55 13.87
N GLN A 88 57.73 -80.11 14.43
CA GLN A 88 56.72 -80.98 15.02
C GLN A 88 56.03 -81.84 13.96
N ASP A 89 55.66 -81.28 12.81
CA ASP A 89 55.10 -82.04 11.68
C ASP A 89 56.07 -83.09 11.15
N LYS A 90 57.36 -82.73 11.07
CA LYS A 90 58.41 -83.67 10.68
C LYS A 90 58.60 -84.76 11.75
N ALA A 91 58.57 -84.40 13.03
CA ALA A 91 58.71 -85.34 14.14
C ALA A 91 57.53 -86.32 14.19
N ILE A 92 56.29 -85.83 14.02
CA ILE A 92 55.09 -86.66 13.93
C ILE A 92 55.23 -87.65 12.77
N ARG A 93 55.58 -87.20 11.56
CA ARG A 93 55.75 -88.10 10.40
C ARG A 93 56.82 -89.17 10.62
N LEU A 94 57.96 -88.79 11.20
CA LEU A 94 59.03 -89.74 11.53
C LEU A 94 58.60 -90.74 12.61
N MET A 95 57.80 -90.29 13.57
CA MET A 95 57.28 -91.14 14.63
C MET A 95 56.17 -92.09 14.11
N GLU A 96 55.30 -91.61 13.23
CA GLU A 96 54.31 -92.41 12.49
C GLU A 96 55.02 -93.52 11.69
N GLU A 97 56.05 -93.17 10.92
CA GLU A 97 56.85 -94.14 10.15
C GLU A 97 57.58 -95.14 11.07
N ARG A 98 58.05 -94.69 12.25
CA ARG A 98 58.68 -95.56 13.25
C ARG A 98 57.68 -96.56 13.83
N VAL A 99 56.47 -96.11 14.17
CA VAL A 99 55.39 -96.98 14.68
C VAL A 99 54.94 -97.98 13.61
N GLU A 100 54.85 -97.56 12.34
CA GLU A 100 54.46 -98.43 11.22
C GLU A 100 55.50 -99.54 10.93
N LYS A 101 56.79 -99.24 11.13
CA LYS A 101 57.90 -100.18 10.86
C LYS A 101 58.38 -100.99 12.06
N ALA A 102 58.00 -100.59 13.27
CA ALA A 102 58.35 -101.31 14.49
C ALA A 102 57.55 -102.61 14.60
N ASP A 103 58.16 -103.65 15.17
CA ASP A 103 57.47 -104.90 15.49
C ASP A 103 56.52 -104.64 16.67
N GLU A 104 55.26 -105.10 16.57
CA GLU A 104 54.26 -104.87 17.63
C GLU A 104 54.61 -105.65 18.91
N ASP A 105 55.44 -106.69 18.81
CA ASP A 105 55.98 -107.45 19.95
C ASP A 105 57.21 -106.78 20.61
N ASP A 106 57.69 -105.63 20.10
CA ASP A 106 58.77 -104.84 20.74
C ASP A 106 58.29 -104.34 22.12
N PRO A 107 59.02 -104.62 23.23
CA PRO A 107 58.67 -104.10 24.55
C PRO A 107 58.51 -102.58 24.63
N ASP A 108 59.19 -101.83 23.75
CA ASP A 108 59.08 -100.37 23.67
C ASP A 108 57.94 -99.89 22.75
N TYR A 109 57.18 -100.79 22.11
CA TYR A 109 56.09 -100.42 21.19
C TYR A 109 55.00 -99.55 21.84
N PRO A 110 54.51 -99.85 23.07
CA PRO A 110 53.53 -99.00 23.75
C PRO A 110 54.08 -97.61 24.07
N LEU A 111 55.39 -97.50 24.35
CA LEU A 111 56.07 -96.23 24.54
C LEU A 111 56.16 -95.41 23.25
N TYR A 112 56.32 -96.06 22.09
CA TYR A 112 56.23 -95.38 20.79
C TYR A 112 54.82 -94.82 20.53
N LEU A 113 53.78 -95.61 20.83
CA LEU A 113 52.39 -95.16 20.74
C LEU A 113 52.08 -94.03 21.72
N GLU A 114 52.59 -94.09 22.96
CA GLU A 114 52.43 -93.02 23.95
C GLU A 114 53.03 -91.72 23.42
N ARG A 115 54.29 -91.76 22.96
CA ARG A 115 54.98 -90.59 22.41
C ARG A 115 54.28 -90.01 21.18
N LEU A 116 53.77 -90.87 20.29
CA LEU A 116 53.00 -90.42 19.14
C LEU A 116 51.70 -89.71 19.57
N SER A 117 51.00 -90.28 20.55
CA SER A 117 49.79 -89.69 21.13
C SER A 117 50.07 -88.35 21.78
N GLU A 118 51.18 -88.21 22.52
CA GLU A 118 51.60 -86.93 23.09
C GLU A 118 51.88 -85.89 22.01
N MET A 119 52.53 -86.27 20.91
CA MET A 119 52.79 -85.35 19.80
C MET A 119 51.50 -84.90 19.11
N TYR A 120 50.54 -85.82 18.93
CA TYR A 120 49.21 -85.48 18.44
C TYR A 120 48.46 -84.55 19.39
N TRP A 121 48.47 -84.84 20.70
CA TRP A 121 47.85 -84.00 21.72
C TRP A 121 48.43 -82.60 21.76
N GLN A 122 49.76 -82.48 21.74
CA GLN A 122 50.46 -81.19 21.69
C GLN A 122 50.09 -80.41 20.43
N LYS A 123 49.92 -81.09 19.29
CA LYS A 123 49.51 -80.45 18.05
C LYS A 123 48.06 -79.99 18.10
N ALA A 124 47.15 -80.82 18.62
CA ALA A 124 45.76 -80.42 18.83
C ALA A 124 45.68 -79.16 19.71
N ARG A 125 46.38 -79.19 20.84
CA ARG A 125 46.44 -78.08 21.79
C ARG A 125 47.01 -76.79 21.19
N PHE A 126 48.03 -76.88 20.33
CA PHE A 126 48.57 -75.71 19.64
C PHE A 126 47.51 -75.03 18.76
N HIS A 127 46.73 -75.82 18.04
CA HIS A 127 45.67 -75.30 17.19
C HIS A 127 44.49 -74.74 17.99
N ASP A 128 44.10 -75.37 19.12
CA ASP A 128 43.08 -74.81 20.02
C ASP A 128 43.45 -73.42 20.55
N LEU A 129 44.71 -73.24 20.95
CA LEU A 129 45.18 -71.94 21.45
C LEU A 129 45.27 -70.90 20.33
N ARG A 130 45.67 -71.32 19.12
CA ARG A 130 45.66 -70.43 17.95
C ARG A 130 44.25 -70.02 17.54
N ALA A 131 43.28 -70.93 17.64
CA ALA A 131 41.87 -70.62 17.42
C ALA A 131 41.36 -69.60 18.45
N PHE A 132 41.71 -69.76 19.73
CA PHE A 132 41.36 -68.81 20.78
C PHE A 132 41.96 -67.42 20.56
N ASP A 133 43.25 -67.35 20.21
CA ASP A 133 43.92 -66.08 19.88
C ASP A 133 43.24 -65.39 18.69
N ARG A 134 42.94 -66.15 17.62
CA ARG A 134 42.24 -65.63 16.43
C ARG A 134 40.83 -65.14 16.73
N LEU A 135 40.09 -65.83 17.60
CA LEU A 135 38.78 -65.38 18.04
C LEU A 135 38.88 -64.05 18.81
N THR A 136 39.89 -63.92 19.67
CA THR A 136 40.16 -62.69 20.42
C THR A 136 40.52 -61.54 19.49
N GLU A 137 41.49 -61.75 18.59
CA GLU A 137 41.88 -60.77 17.56
C GLU A 137 40.72 -60.41 16.63
N SER A 138 39.82 -61.35 16.36
CA SER A 138 38.63 -61.11 15.52
C SER A 138 37.69 -60.13 16.20
N ARG A 139 37.42 -60.30 17.50
CA ARG A 139 36.59 -59.37 18.27
C ARG A 139 37.23 -57.99 18.33
N GLU A 140 38.53 -57.90 18.58
CA GLU A 140 39.27 -56.63 18.52
C GLU A 140 39.18 -55.97 17.12
N ALA A 141 39.21 -56.77 16.04
CA ALA A 141 39.04 -56.26 14.69
C ALA A 141 37.61 -55.79 14.40
N GLU A 142 36.59 -56.46 14.94
CA GLU A 142 35.18 -56.02 14.87
C GLU A 142 34.98 -54.71 15.64
N ASP A 143 35.49 -54.62 16.87
CA ASP A 143 35.44 -53.42 17.70
C ASP A 143 36.16 -52.24 17.03
N ALA A 144 37.25 -52.51 16.29
CA ALA A 144 37.97 -51.53 15.49
C ALA A 144 37.30 -51.22 14.12
N GLY A 145 36.11 -51.74 13.84
CA GLY A 145 35.36 -51.52 12.60
C GLY A 145 35.95 -52.19 11.35
N ASN A 146 36.87 -53.15 11.50
CA ASN A 146 37.55 -53.82 10.41
C ASN A 146 36.96 -55.22 10.11
N ALA A 147 35.75 -55.22 9.54
CA ALA A 147 34.98 -56.42 9.23
C ALA A 147 35.73 -57.43 8.32
N SER A 148 36.59 -56.95 7.41
CA SER A 148 37.36 -57.83 6.53
C SER A 148 38.42 -58.62 7.30
N LYS A 149 39.09 -57.99 8.26
CA LYS A 149 40.10 -58.65 9.09
C LYS A 149 39.45 -59.62 10.07
N ALA A 150 38.32 -59.25 10.65
CA ALA A 150 37.51 -60.14 11.49
C ALA A 150 37.10 -61.42 10.73
N ALA A 151 36.52 -61.28 9.52
CA ALA A 151 36.12 -62.43 8.71
C ALA A 151 37.31 -63.32 8.25
N GLU A 152 38.51 -62.77 8.09
CA GLU A 152 39.73 -63.56 7.86
C GLU A 152 40.14 -64.35 9.11
N LEU A 153 40.10 -63.72 10.28
CA LEU A 153 40.46 -64.35 11.55
C LEU A 153 39.48 -65.45 11.96
N VAL A 154 38.17 -65.26 11.76
CA VAL A 154 37.15 -66.30 11.99
C VAL A 154 37.39 -67.53 11.11
N ARG A 155 37.64 -67.34 9.81
CA ARG A 155 37.97 -68.48 8.93
C ARG A 155 39.23 -69.20 9.38
N GLY A 156 40.23 -68.44 9.82
CA GLY A 156 41.44 -69.00 10.41
C GLY A 156 41.17 -69.80 11.69
N GLN A 157 40.30 -69.31 12.56
CA GLN A 157 39.86 -70.02 13.77
C GLN A 157 39.17 -71.35 13.39
N GLU A 158 38.23 -71.35 12.46
CA GLU A 158 37.53 -72.57 12.02
C GLU A 158 38.51 -73.63 11.47
N GLU A 159 39.52 -73.21 10.69
CA GLU A 159 40.57 -74.11 10.20
C GLU A 159 41.41 -74.71 11.33
N ASP A 160 41.68 -73.93 12.38
CA ASP A 160 42.41 -74.36 13.55
C ASP A 160 41.62 -75.33 14.41
N GLU A 161 40.36 -75.02 14.72
CA GLU A 161 39.46 -75.90 15.47
C GLU A 161 39.31 -77.25 14.78
N LYS A 162 39.14 -77.24 13.45
CA LYS A 162 39.09 -78.48 12.67
C LYS A 162 40.39 -79.28 12.80
N THR A 163 41.54 -78.62 12.67
CA THR A 163 42.84 -79.30 12.78
C THR A 163 43.05 -79.84 14.20
N ALA A 164 42.65 -79.08 15.21
CA ALA A 164 42.72 -79.49 16.60
C ALA A 164 41.89 -80.75 16.84
N GLN A 165 40.65 -80.76 16.36
CA GLN A 165 39.76 -81.91 16.44
C GLN A 165 40.37 -83.16 15.79
N GLU A 166 40.89 -83.04 14.55
CA GLU A 166 41.50 -84.18 13.83
C GLU A 166 42.67 -84.81 14.62
N TYR A 167 43.55 -83.99 15.20
CA TYR A 167 44.68 -84.50 16.00
C TYR A 167 44.26 -85.00 17.38
N ARG A 168 43.19 -84.46 17.95
CA ARG A 168 42.60 -84.93 19.20
C ARG A 168 41.95 -86.30 19.04
N GLU A 169 41.26 -86.54 17.92
CA GLU A 169 40.74 -87.86 17.56
C GLU A 169 41.86 -88.89 17.41
N LYS A 170 42.97 -88.52 16.75
CA LYS A 170 44.16 -89.38 16.67
C LYS A 170 44.77 -89.68 18.04
N THR A 171 44.82 -88.69 18.93
CA THR A 171 45.29 -88.84 20.31
C THR A 171 44.44 -89.86 21.06
N ILE A 172 43.11 -89.69 21.02
CA ILE A 172 42.16 -90.58 21.70
C ILE A 172 42.26 -92.00 21.14
N ALA A 173 42.28 -92.16 19.81
CA ALA A 173 42.38 -93.48 19.18
C ALA A 173 43.66 -94.21 19.57
N THR A 174 44.79 -93.50 19.63
CA THR A 174 46.09 -94.09 19.94
C THR A 174 46.21 -94.44 21.42
N TYR A 175 45.77 -93.57 22.35
CA TYR A 175 45.72 -93.91 23.78
C TYR A 175 44.73 -95.03 24.09
N ALA A 176 43.55 -95.04 23.46
CA ALA A 176 42.59 -96.13 23.62
C ALA A 176 43.16 -97.48 23.14
N ARG A 177 43.97 -97.47 22.07
CA ARG A 177 44.70 -98.65 21.61
C ARG A 177 45.68 -99.15 22.67
N ILE A 178 46.44 -98.26 23.32
CA ILE A 178 47.39 -98.65 24.39
C ILE A 178 46.66 -99.36 25.53
N ILE A 179 45.57 -98.79 26.05
CA ILE A 179 44.80 -99.38 27.15
C ILE A 179 44.23 -100.76 26.78
N LYS A 180 43.82 -100.93 25.53
CA LYS A 180 43.19 -102.17 25.05
C LYS A 180 44.22 -103.28 24.78
N GLU A 181 45.32 -102.95 24.13
CA GLU A 181 46.29 -103.94 23.62
C GLU A 181 47.45 -104.18 24.59
N PHE A 182 47.75 -103.21 25.47
CA PHE A 182 48.86 -103.26 26.42
C PHE A 182 48.41 -102.92 27.85
N PRO A 183 47.49 -103.70 28.45
CA PRO A 183 46.87 -103.39 29.75
C PRO A 183 47.82 -103.43 30.95
N LEU A 184 49.05 -103.93 30.78
CA LEU A 184 50.10 -103.97 31.82
C LEU A 184 51.19 -102.90 31.58
N TYR A 185 50.92 -101.89 30.76
CA TYR A 185 51.89 -100.85 30.48
C TYR A 185 52.15 -99.96 31.71
N ASP A 186 53.42 -99.72 32.03
CA ASP A 186 53.82 -99.02 33.27
C ASP A 186 53.22 -97.60 33.39
N ASN A 187 53.03 -96.88 32.28
CA ASN A 187 52.46 -95.51 32.27
C ASN A 187 50.93 -95.49 32.07
N SER A 188 50.22 -96.55 32.45
CA SER A 188 48.77 -96.65 32.22
C SER A 188 47.96 -95.58 32.95
N ASP A 189 48.40 -95.10 34.11
CA ASP A 189 47.75 -94.01 34.85
C ASP A 189 47.76 -92.69 34.06
N LYS A 190 48.90 -92.35 33.46
CA LYS A 190 49.06 -91.21 32.55
C LYS A 190 48.19 -91.37 31.31
N VAL A 191 48.17 -92.56 30.70
CA VAL A 191 47.36 -92.83 29.51
C VAL A 191 45.87 -92.67 29.84
N LEU A 192 45.39 -93.21 30.97
CA LEU A 192 44.00 -93.04 31.44
C LEU A 192 43.65 -91.58 31.66
N PHE A 193 44.52 -90.82 32.32
CA PHE A 193 44.31 -89.39 32.53
C PHE A 193 44.17 -88.62 31.22
N TYR A 194 45.13 -88.73 30.30
CA TYR A 194 45.09 -87.98 29.04
C TYR A 194 43.98 -88.47 28.10
N LEU A 195 43.59 -89.75 28.17
CA LEU A 195 42.43 -90.26 27.47
C LEU A 195 41.14 -89.63 28.00
N ALA A 196 40.93 -89.64 29.32
CA ALA A 196 39.78 -89.02 29.98
C ALA A 196 39.70 -87.52 29.66
N PHE A 197 40.83 -86.82 29.80
CA PHE A 197 40.95 -85.40 29.49
C PHE A 197 40.54 -85.08 28.05
N ASN A 198 41.09 -85.80 27.07
CA ASN A 198 40.78 -85.54 25.66
C ASN A 198 39.35 -85.96 25.29
N LEU A 199 38.79 -86.98 25.93
CA LEU A 199 37.37 -87.34 25.76
C LEU A 199 36.45 -86.24 26.29
N GLY A 200 36.76 -85.68 27.46
CA GLY A 200 36.00 -84.57 28.04
C GLY A 200 36.01 -83.34 27.13
N GLU A 201 37.18 -83.00 26.59
CA GLU A 201 37.37 -81.89 25.64
C GLU A 201 36.62 -82.11 24.31
N MET A 202 36.38 -83.36 23.90
CA MET A 202 35.54 -83.71 22.73
C MET A 202 34.04 -83.77 23.06
N GLY A 203 33.62 -83.33 24.25
CA GLY A 203 32.23 -83.38 24.70
C GLY A 203 31.75 -84.79 25.11
N ARG A 204 32.65 -85.77 25.19
CA ARG A 204 32.36 -87.15 25.62
C ARG A 204 32.53 -87.29 27.14
N ALA A 205 31.81 -86.45 27.89
CA ALA A 205 31.97 -86.30 29.33
C ALA A 205 31.65 -87.58 30.13
N GLU A 206 30.70 -88.39 29.67
CA GLU A 206 30.37 -89.67 30.33
C GLU A 206 31.52 -90.69 30.21
N ASP A 207 32.12 -90.80 29.02
CA ASP A 207 33.28 -91.66 28.79
C ASP A 207 34.49 -91.18 29.62
N ALA A 208 34.73 -89.86 29.63
CA ALA A 208 35.77 -89.24 30.44
C ALA A 208 35.60 -89.53 31.93
N ASN A 209 34.38 -89.38 32.45
CA ASN A 209 34.03 -89.68 33.84
C ASN A 209 34.31 -91.15 34.20
N GLY A 210 34.04 -92.09 33.28
CA GLY A 210 34.40 -93.50 33.44
C GLY A 210 35.90 -93.70 33.67
N PHE A 211 36.73 -93.14 32.79
CA PHE A 211 38.19 -93.26 32.90
C PHE A 211 38.79 -92.48 34.08
N TYR A 212 38.21 -91.34 34.49
CA TYR A 212 38.62 -90.66 35.73
C TYR A 212 38.30 -91.50 36.98
N LYS A 213 37.15 -92.19 37.02
CA LYS A 213 36.83 -93.13 38.10
C LYS A 213 37.80 -94.31 38.13
N ASP A 214 38.14 -94.88 36.97
CA ASP A 214 39.12 -95.95 36.87
C ASP A 214 40.50 -95.48 37.35
N LEU A 215 40.93 -94.26 36.97
CA LEU A 215 42.19 -93.67 37.43
C LEU A 215 42.24 -93.51 38.96
N VAL A 216 41.20 -92.93 39.57
CA VAL A 216 41.13 -92.75 41.03
C VAL A 216 41.07 -94.09 41.77
N ARG A 217 40.39 -95.09 41.20
CA ARG A 217 40.24 -96.43 41.80
C ARG A 217 41.53 -97.24 41.74
N ASP A 218 42.15 -97.30 40.56
CA ASP A 218 43.23 -98.24 40.26
C ASP A 218 44.62 -97.63 40.54
N TYR A 219 44.73 -96.29 40.55
CA TYR A 219 45.98 -95.56 40.78
C TYR A 219 45.83 -94.44 41.83
N PRO A 220 45.52 -94.77 43.10
CA PRO A 220 45.22 -93.77 44.14
C PRO A 220 46.42 -92.89 44.57
N ASN A 221 47.64 -93.19 44.10
CA ASN A 221 48.86 -92.41 44.39
C ASN A 221 49.42 -91.74 43.12
N THR A 222 48.62 -91.59 42.06
CA THR A 222 49.05 -90.95 40.81
C THR A 222 49.24 -89.44 40.98
N ASP A 223 50.17 -88.86 40.21
CA ASP A 223 50.41 -87.41 40.17
C ASP A 223 49.20 -86.64 39.60
N TYR A 224 48.25 -87.33 38.95
CA TYR A 224 47.05 -86.74 38.32
C TYR A 224 45.80 -86.77 39.23
N LEU A 225 45.94 -87.10 40.52
CA LEU A 225 44.81 -87.38 41.40
C LEU A 225 43.90 -86.16 41.62
N ALA A 226 44.49 -84.97 41.79
CA ALA A 226 43.73 -83.74 42.00
C ALA A 226 42.91 -83.36 40.75
N GLU A 227 43.52 -83.47 39.57
CA GLU A 227 42.86 -83.21 38.29
C GLU A 227 41.79 -84.26 37.96
N ALA A 228 41.98 -85.52 38.37
CA ALA A 228 40.95 -86.54 38.25
C ALA A 228 39.73 -86.21 39.11
N TYR A 229 39.91 -85.83 40.38
CA TYR A 229 38.80 -85.37 41.22
C TYR A 229 38.14 -84.10 40.68
N LEU A 230 38.92 -83.18 40.11
CA LEU A 230 38.35 -82.01 39.44
C LEU A 230 37.47 -82.42 38.26
N GLY A 231 37.92 -83.33 37.40
CA GLY A 231 37.13 -83.85 36.29
C GLY A 231 35.83 -84.52 36.73
N LEU A 232 35.85 -85.25 37.86
CA LEU A 232 34.65 -85.81 38.48
C LEU A 232 33.71 -84.71 39.02
N ALA A 233 34.27 -83.69 39.69
CA ALA A 233 33.51 -82.58 40.26
C ALA A 233 32.82 -81.73 39.19
N GLU A 234 33.50 -81.45 38.07
CA GLU A 234 32.93 -80.73 36.91
C GLU A 234 31.84 -81.56 36.23
N TYR A 235 31.99 -82.88 36.13
CA TYR A 235 30.91 -83.76 35.66
C TYR A 235 29.69 -83.65 36.59
N SER A 236 29.86 -83.80 37.91
CA SER A 236 28.75 -83.70 38.86
C SER A 236 28.09 -82.31 38.84
N TYR A 237 28.88 -81.25 38.70
CA TYR A 237 28.38 -79.87 38.54
C TYR A 237 27.54 -79.72 37.27
N LEU A 238 28.02 -80.25 36.13
CA LEU A 238 27.31 -80.19 34.85
C LEU A 238 25.96 -80.92 34.87
N TYR A 239 25.86 -82.00 35.65
CA TYR A 239 24.64 -82.80 35.80
C TYR A 239 23.82 -82.44 37.06
N ASP A 240 24.05 -81.25 37.63
CA ASP A 240 23.29 -80.64 38.73
C ASP A 240 23.30 -81.44 40.07
N ASP A 241 24.30 -82.31 40.27
CA ASP A 241 24.54 -82.95 41.57
C ASP A 241 25.53 -82.09 42.39
N ILE A 242 25.03 -80.94 42.85
CA ILE A 242 25.83 -79.90 43.52
C ILE A 242 26.46 -80.41 44.81
N ASP A 243 25.78 -81.26 45.59
CA ASP A 243 26.32 -81.80 46.84
C ASP A 243 27.49 -82.77 46.57
N LEU A 244 27.36 -83.65 45.56
CA LEU A 244 28.46 -84.51 45.13
C LEU A 244 29.61 -83.69 44.57
N SER A 245 29.31 -82.69 43.74
CA SER A 245 30.30 -81.79 43.15
C SER A 245 31.12 -81.06 44.22
N LEU A 246 30.48 -80.50 45.25
CA LEU A 246 31.15 -79.88 46.40
C LEU A 246 32.13 -80.85 47.08
N SER A 247 31.70 -82.09 47.36
CA SER A 247 32.57 -83.10 48.01
C SER A 247 33.77 -83.51 47.14
N GLN A 248 33.60 -83.53 45.82
CA GLN A 248 34.66 -83.86 44.87
C GLN A 248 35.63 -82.67 44.68
N TYR A 249 35.15 -81.43 44.68
CA TYR A 249 36.03 -80.25 44.73
C TYR A 249 36.84 -80.20 46.03
N GLU A 250 36.24 -80.52 47.18
CA GLU A 250 36.97 -80.67 48.45
C GLU A 250 38.05 -81.74 48.35
N SER A 251 37.75 -82.87 47.69
CA SER A 251 38.71 -83.95 47.45
C SER A 251 39.85 -83.53 46.52
N ALA A 252 39.57 -82.72 45.49
CA ALA A 252 40.58 -82.15 44.60
C ALA A 252 41.51 -81.19 45.34
N ILE A 253 40.97 -80.34 46.22
CA ILE A 253 41.76 -79.44 47.09
C ILE A 253 42.61 -80.26 48.05
N ALA A 254 42.06 -81.29 48.70
CA ALA A 254 42.80 -82.13 49.64
C ALA A 254 43.96 -82.90 48.99
N ALA A 255 43.78 -83.34 47.74
CA ALA A 255 44.80 -84.06 46.98
C ALA A 255 46.00 -83.17 46.60
N ALA A 256 45.78 -81.88 46.34
CA ALA A 256 46.85 -80.93 46.04
C ALA A 256 46.52 -79.49 46.51
N PRO A 257 46.68 -79.18 47.82
CA PRO A 257 46.15 -77.94 48.42
C PRO A 257 46.72 -76.63 47.86
N ASP A 258 47.98 -76.65 47.42
CA ASP A 258 48.64 -75.44 46.90
C ASP A 258 48.53 -75.34 45.37
N SER A 259 47.84 -76.27 44.70
CA SER A 259 47.82 -76.36 43.22
C SER A 259 46.92 -75.31 42.55
N GLN A 260 47.08 -75.14 41.23
CA GLN A 260 46.13 -74.38 40.39
C GLN A 260 44.72 -75.00 40.45
N THR A 261 44.65 -76.33 40.53
CA THR A 261 43.42 -77.10 40.68
C THR A 261 42.66 -76.72 41.95
N ALA A 262 43.37 -76.51 43.08
CA ALA A 262 42.75 -76.11 44.33
C ALA A 262 42.07 -74.73 44.23
N GLY A 263 42.75 -73.73 43.64
CA GLY A 263 42.18 -72.40 43.47
C GLY A 263 40.91 -72.41 42.59
N TYR A 264 40.94 -73.17 41.49
CA TYR A 264 39.78 -73.30 40.59
C TYR A 264 38.62 -74.06 41.25
N ALA A 265 38.90 -75.14 42.00
CA ALA A 265 37.91 -75.84 42.79
C ALA A 265 37.25 -74.92 43.85
N MET A 266 38.04 -74.10 44.56
CA MET A 266 37.52 -73.10 45.51
C MET A 266 36.57 -72.10 44.85
N TYR A 267 36.88 -71.66 43.63
CA TYR A 267 36.03 -70.76 42.87
C TYR A 267 34.70 -71.43 42.47
N LYS A 268 34.75 -72.67 41.96
CA LYS A 268 33.55 -73.44 41.61
C LYS A 268 32.67 -73.78 42.81
N MET A 269 33.26 -73.98 43.99
CA MET A 269 32.48 -74.09 45.24
C MET A 269 31.67 -72.82 45.53
N GLY A 270 32.17 -71.63 45.18
CA GLY A 270 31.43 -70.37 45.31
C GLY A 270 30.14 -70.37 44.48
N TRP A 271 30.25 -70.82 43.23
CA TRP A 271 29.11 -71.03 42.33
C TRP A 271 28.16 -72.13 42.80
N CYS A 272 28.67 -73.22 43.40
CA CYS A 272 27.83 -74.24 44.02
C CYS A 272 26.96 -73.64 45.14
N TYR A 273 27.54 -72.83 46.02
CA TYR A 273 26.77 -72.12 47.06
C TYR A 273 25.80 -71.10 46.47
N PHE A 274 26.19 -70.40 45.41
CA PHE A 274 25.35 -69.44 44.73
C PHE A 274 24.11 -70.11 44.11
N ASN A 275 24.30 -71.18 43.33
CA ASN A 275 23.24 -71.95 42.67
C ASN A 275 22.29 -72.62 43.68
N ARG A 276 22.79 -72.92 44.89
CA ARG A 276 22.01 -73.44 46.01
C ARG A 276 21.16 -72.37 46.73
N GLY A 277 21.25 -71.09 46.30
CA GLY A 277 20.50 -69.99 46.91
C GLY A 277 21.10 -69.50 48.24
N GLU A 278 22.40 -69.71 48.46
CA GLU A 278 23.11 -69.32 49.68
C GLU A 278 24.12 -68.19 49.39
N PRO A 279 23.68 -66.97 48.98
CA PRO A 279 24.57 -65.92 48.47
C PRO A 279 25.59 -65.45 49.51
N LYS A 280 25.28 -65.53 50.82
CA LYS A 280 26.23 -65.20 51.88
C LYS A 280 27.39 -66.20 51.98
N LYS A 281 27.13 -67.49 51.73
CA LYS A 281 28.19 -68.51 51.68
C LYS A 281 28.99 -68.39 50.39
N ALA A 282 28.32 -68.13 49.27
CA ALA A 282 28.98 -67.83 48.00
C ALA A 282 29.92 -66.62 48.13
N LEU A 283 29.44 -65.53 48.76
CA LEU A 283 30.22 -64.33 49.05
C LEU A 283 31.49 -64.67 49.85
N ALA A 284 31.35 -65.37 50.98
CA ALA A 284 32.50 -65.79 51.80
C ALA A 284 33.47 -66.72 51.05
N GLN A 285 32.96 -67.56 50.15
CA GLN A 285 33.77 -68.44 49.33
C GLN A 285 34.55 -67.66 48.26
N PHE A 286 33.93 -66.70 47.57
CA PHE A 286 34.62 -65.81 46.62
C PHE A 286 35.65 -64.91 47.32
N GLU A 287 35.38 -64.44 48.54
CA GLU A 287 36.38 -63.76 49.37
C GLU A 287 37.62 -64.63 49.63
N SER A 288 37.39 -65.91 49.90
CA SER A 288 38.48 -66.88 50.12
C SER A 288 39.28 -67.10 48.83
N VAL A 289 38.64 -67.07 47.66
CA VAL A 289 39.33 -67.15 46.35
C VAL A 289 40.17 -65.90 46.11
N VAL A 290 39.66 -64.71 46.39
CA VAL A 290 40.44 -63.45 46.29
C VAL A 290 41.68 -63.53 47.17
N ALA A 291 41.53 -63.92 48.44
CA ALA A 291 42.66 -64.07 49.37
C ALA A 291 43.66 -65.17 48.93
N TYR A 292 43.16 -66.30 48.40
CA TYR A 292 44.00 -67.37 47.87
C TYR A 292 44.82 -66.91 46.65
N SER A 293 44.18 -66.20 45.71
CA SER A 293 44.86 -65.64 44.52
C SER A 293 45.91 -64.59 44.87
N GLU A 294 45.67 -63.74 45.87
CA GLU A 294 46.64 -62.71 46.31
C GLU A 294 47.86 -63.31 47.02
N SER A 295 47.71 -64.46 47.69
CA SER A 295 48.79 -65.15 48.39
C SER A 295 49.62 -66.10 47.51
N HIS A 296 49.12 -66.48 46.33
CA HIS A 296 49.76 -67.43 45.41
C HIS A 296 50.03 -66.78 44.03
N THR A 297 50.89 -65.75 44.03
CA THR A 297 51.25 -64.98 42.82
C THR A 297 51.95 -65.85 41.77
N GLY A 298 51.45 -65.84 40.53
CA GLY A 298 52.04 -66.57 39.39
C GLY A 298 51.33 -67.87 39.01
N ARG A 299 50.10 -68.10 39.49
CA ARG A 299 49.18 -69.18 39.10
C ARG A 299 47.83 -68.54 38.73
N ILE A 300 46.96 -69.24 37.97
CA ILE A 300 45.68 -68.77 37.36
C ILE A 300 45.09 -67.53 38.05
N GLU A 301 44.91 -66.44 37.30
CA GLU A 301 44.38 -65.16 37.77
C GLU A 301 42.85 -65.23 38.01
N LEU A 302 42.43 -65.88 39.09
CA LEU A 302 41.01 -66.00 39.48
C LEU A 302 40.47 -64.77 40.23
N ARG A 303 41.36 -63.86 40.67
CA ARG A 303 40.99 -62.70 41.49
C ARG A 303 39.91 -61.85 40.80
N LYS A 304 40.11 -61.52 39.52
CA LYS A 304 39.19 -60.63 38.78
C LYS A 304 37.78 -61.21 38.69
N GLU A 305 37.67 -62.49 38.34
CA GLU A 305 36.38 -63.20 38.27
C GLU A 305 35.74 -63.32 39.66
N ALA A 306 36.52 -63.65 40.69
CA ALA A 306 36.02 -63.73 42.06
C ALA A 306 35.51 -62.38 42.59
N VAL A 307 36.18 -61.26 42.28
CA VAL A 307 35.72 -59.89 42.64
C VAL A 307 34.40 -59.56 41.96
N LYS A 308 34.25 -59.90 40.68
CA LYS A 308 33.01 -59.69 39.91
C LYS A 308 31.84 -60.49 40.52
N ASP A 309 32.06 -61.76 40.81
CA ASP A 309 31.03 -62.66 41.36
C ASP A 309 30.73 -62.34 42.83
N LEU A 310 31.71 -61.80 43.57
CA LEU A 310 31.52 -61.24 44.91
C LEU A 310 30.53 -60.07 44.88
N VAL A 311 30.62 -59.15 43.89
CA VAL A 311 29.64 -58.06 43.74
C VAL A 311 28.24 -58.60 43.44
N LYS A 312 28.13 -59.64 42.60
CA LYS A 312 26.85 -60.34 42.32
C LYS A 312 26.26 -60.95 43.58
N ALA A 313 27.04 -61.72 44.33
CA ALA A 313 26.62 -62.31 45.60
C ALA A 313 26.23 -61.23 46.64
N TYR A 314 26.92 -60.08 46.65
CA TYR A 314 26.58 -58.95 47.54
C TYR A 314 25.22 -58.34 47.19
N SER A 315 24.91 -58.17 45.90
CA SER A 315 23.64 -57.59 45.44
C SER A 315 22.42 -58.41 45.87
N LEU A 316 22.55 -59.75 45.84
CA LEU A 316 21.49 -60.69 46.19
C LEU A 316 21.42 -61.03 47.68
N TRP A 317 22.39 -60.58 48.49
CA TRP A 317 22.36 -60.77 49.93
C TRP A 317 21.38 -59.78 50.57
N THR A 318 20.23 -60.27 51.01
CA THR A 318 19.11 -59.45 51.52
C THR A 318 19.43 -58.55 52.72
N GLU A 319 20.44 -58.86 53.53
CA GLU A 319 20.89 -58.01 54.66
C GLU A 319 21.97 -56.98 54.25
N ALA A 320 22.45 -57.03 53.00
CA ALA A 320 23.40 -56.06 52.47
C ALA A 320 22.73 -54.68 52.30
N SER A 321 23.52 -53.61 52.45
CA SER A 321 23.02 -52.23 52.36
C SER A 321 23.87 -51.43 51.38
N PRO A 322 23.25 -50.68 50.44
CA PRO A 322 24.01 -49.86 49.48
C PRO A 322 24.89 -48.82 50.19
N LYS A 323 24.47 -48.32 51.37
CA LYS A 323 25.26 -47.39 52.20
C LYS A 323 26.59 -48.00 52.70
N LYS A 324 26.63 -49.32 52.92
CA LYS A 324 27.84 -50.02 53.39
C LYS A 324 28.69 -50.56 52.24
N ALA A 325 28.18 -50.55 51.01
CA ALA A 325 28.81 -51.19 49.86
C ALA A 325 30.21 -50.65 49.58
N LYS A 326 30.39 -49.32 49.45
CA LYS A 326 31.69 -48.69 49.20
C LYS A 326 32.77 -49.12 50.21
N GLY A 327 32.44 -49.13 51.51
CA GLY A 327 33.36 -49.55 52.56
C GLY A 327 33.58 -51.07 52.64
N TYR A 328 32.64 -51.88 52.16
CA TYR A 328 32.77 -53.33 52.10
C TYR A 328 33.62 -53.77 50.90
N LEU A 329 33.20 -53.36 49.71
CA LEU A 329 33.82 -53.68 48.42
C LEU A 329 35.24 -53.08 48.34
N GLY A 330 35.47 -51.93 48.95
CA GLY A 330 36.80 -51.31 49.04
C GLY A 330 37.87 -52.14 49.76
N LYS A 331 37.48 -53.17 50.53
CA LYS A 331 38.43 -54.12 51.13
C LYS A 331 39.04 -55.09 50.12
N PHE A 332 38.35 -55.29 48.99
CA PHE A 332 38.71 -56.26 47.97
C PHE A 332 39.20 -55.57 46.69
N SER A 333 39.05 -54.25 46.56
CA SER A 333 39.58 -53.47 45.46
C SER A 333 41.08 -53.19 45.61
N SER A 334 41.80 -53.20 44.50
CA SER A 334 43.21 -52.83 44.37
C SER A 334 43.42 -51.31 44.22
N GLY A 335 42.35 -50.53 44.05
CA GLY A 335 42.38 -49.06 43.98
C GLY A 335 41.02 -48.45 43.68
N ASP A 336 41.00 -47.12 43.57
CA ASP A 336 39.76 -46.34 43.40
C ASP A 336 39.03 -46.63 42.08
N GLU A 337 39.75 -46.96 41.00
CA GLU A 337 39.12 -47.32 39.72
C GLU A 337 38.37 -48.66 39.80
N GLU A 338 39.01 -49.71 40.34
CA GLU A 338 38.35 -51.02 40.51
C GLU A 338 37.18 -50.90 41.49
N LEU A 339 37.30 -50.10 42.55
CA LEU A 339 36.17 -49.81 43.45
C LEU A 339 35.02 -49.12 42.71
N ARG A 340 35.31 -48.21 41.79
CA ARG A 340 34.29 -47.54 40.97
C ARG A 340 33.59 -48.53 40.05
N GLU A 341 34.33 -49.37 39.32
CA GLU A 341 33.78 -50.42 38.46
C GLU A 341 32.89 -51.40 39.27
N MET A 342 33.31 -51.76 40.49
CA MET A 342 32.51 -52.59 41.40
C MET A 342 31.20 -51.91 41.81
N LEU A 343 31.22 -50.61 42.10
CA LEU A 343 30.03 -49.84 42.46
C LEU A 343 29.09 -49.60 41.27
N GLU A 344 29.63 -49.34 40.09
CA GLU A 344 28.86 -49.26 38.84
C GLU A 344 28.16 -50.59 38.55
N ARG A 345 28.89 -51.71 38.69
CA ARG A 345 28.31 -53.06 38.57
C ARG A 345 27.21 -53.29 39.60
N LEU A 346 27.42 -52.89 40.85
CA LEU A 346 26.41 -53.02 41.91
C LEU A 346 25.14 -52.19 41.61
N ALA A 347 25.30 -50.96 41.12
CA ALA A 347 24.17 -50.11 40.76
C ALA A 347 23.33 -50.72 39.63
N ARG A 348 23.98 -51.32 38.62
CA ARG A 348 23.33 -52.05 37.53
C ARG A 348 22.61 -53.32 38.00
N LEU A 349 23.24 -54.11 38.87
CA LEU A 349 22.60 -55.31 39.46
C LEU A 349 21.34 -54.94 40.26
N TYR A 350 21.40 -53.91 41.11
CA TYR A 350 20.20 -53.45 41.82
C TYR A 350 19.10 -52.97 40.88
N GLN A 351 19.47 -52.38 39.75
CA GLN A 351 18.53 -51.93 38.75
C GLN A 351 17.83 -53.10 38.04
N GLU A 352 18.55 -54.16 37.69
CA GLU A 352 17.98 -55.38 37.10
C GLU A 352 17.08 -56.15 38.07
N ASP A 353 17.46 -56.19 39.35
CA ASP A 353 16.64 -56.80 40.42
C ASP A 353 15.41 -55.95 40.79
N GLY A 354 15.20 -54.79 40.17
CA GLY A 354 14.09 -53.86 40.43
C GLY A 354 14.24 -53.02 41.70
N GLU A 355 15.40 -53.08 42.35
CA GLU A 355 15.78 -52.33 43.56
C GLU A 355 16.27 -50.91 43.22
N VAL A 356 15.46 -50.17 42.46
CA VAL A 356 15.84 -48.88 41.84
C VAL A 356 16.27 -47.81 42.84
N ASP A 357 15.71 -47.77 44.05
CA ASP A 357 16.12 -46.81 45.09
C ASP A 357 17.56 -47.11 45.59
N LYS A 358 17.96 -48.39 45.64
CA LYS A 358 19.35 -48.78 45.98
C LYS A 358 20.30 -48.40 44.84
N SER A 359 19.87 -48.59 43.59
CA SER A 359 20.64 -48.18 42.40
C SER A 359 20.85 -46.65 42.37
N ILE A 360 19.78 -45.87 42.51
CA ILE A 360 19.82 -44.39 42.59
C ILE A 360 20.75 -43.95 43.73
N PHE A 361 20.72 -44.60 44.88
CA PHE A 361 21.63 -44.28 45.98
C PHE A 361 23.10 -44.45 45.58
N VAL A 362 23.46 -45.58 44.94
CA VAL A 362 24.84 -45.87 44.54
C VAL A 362 25.30 -44.90 43.45
N TYR A 363 24.48 -44.60 42.43
CA TYR A 363 24.81 -43.60 41.41
C TYR A 363 24.99 -42.19 42.00
N ASN A 364 24.19 -41.79 42.98
CA ASN A 364 24.38 -40.51 43.67
C ASN A 364 25.71 -40.46 44.43
N GLU A 365 26.15 -41.55 45.06
CA GLU A 365 27.48 -41.61 45.70
C GLU A 365 28.60 -41.52 44.64
N LEU A 366 28.45 -42.20 43.50
CA LEU A 366 29.40 -42.10 42.38
C LEU A 366 29.51 -40.66 41.83
N ILE A 367 28.38 -39.94 41.71
CA ILE A 367 28.39 -38.53 41.28
C ILE A 367 29.09 -37.63 42.30
N LYS A 368 28.88 -37.85 43.60
CA LYS A 368 29.52 -37.07 44.67
C LYS A 368 31.04 -37.26 44.69
N ASP A 369 31.51 -38.48 44.44
CA ASP A 369 32.93 -38.81 44.46
C ASP A 369 33.68 -38.33 43.20
N ASN A 370 32.99 -38.07 42.10
CA ASN A 370 33.61 -37.84 40.78
C ASN A 370 33.05 -36.62 40.02
N SER A 371 32.82 -35.50 40.70
CA SER A 371 32.12 -34.34 40.12
C SER A 371 32.85 -33.62 38.98
N THR A 372 34.09 -33.97 38.66
CA THR A 372 34.92 -33.32 37.62
C THR A 372 35.05 -34.15 36.33
N ASN A 373 34.45 -35.35 36.29
CA ASN A 373 34.53 -36.25 35.15
C ASN A 373 33.16 -36.34 34.44
N PHE A 374 33.18 -36.44 33.11
CA PHE A 374 31.99 -36.48 32.27
C PHE A 374 31.10 -37.72 32.51
N ARG A 375 31.63 -38.81 33.11
CA ARG A 375 30.85 -40.00 33.51
C ARG A 375 29.65 -39.67 34.40
N ILE A 376 29.68 -38.55 35.13
CA ILE A 376 28.54 -38.09 35.94
C ILE A 376 27.27 -37.86 35.11
N VAL A 377 27.40 -37.51 33.82
CA VAL A 377 26.25 -37.40 32.92
C VAL A 377 25.61 -38.77 32.71
N GLY A 378 26.42 -39.81 32.50
CA GLY A 378 25.93 -41.20 32.40
C GLY A 378 25.23 -41.65 33.68
N TYR A 379 25.83 -41.43 34.86
CA TYR A 379 25.20 -41.79 36.14
C TYR A 379 23.88 -41.03 36.38
N GLN A 380 23.85 -39.74 36.04
CA GLN A 380 22.66 -38.91 36.18
C GLN A 380 21.56 -39.34 35.18
N THR A 381 21.95 -39.83 34.00
CA THR A 381 21.04 -40.45 33.02
C THR A 381 20.43 -41.73 33.58
N GLU A 382 21.21 -42.61 34.21
CA GLU A 382 20.67 -43.81 34.87
C GLU A 382 19.73 -43.46 36.03
N ILE A 383 20.02 -42.40 36.80
CA ILE A 383 19.09 -41.90 37.83
C ILE A 383 17.77 -41.44 37.21
N MET A 384 17.82 -40.65 36.14
CA MET A 384 16.63 -40.19 35.41
C MET A 384 15.78 -41.38 34.93
N LEU A 385 16.42 -42.37 34.30
CA LEU A 385 15.75 -43.57 33.81
C LEU A 385 15.19 -44.43 34.95
N ASN A 386 15.86 -44.50 36.10
CA ASN A 386 15.36 -45.19 37.29
C ASN A 386 14.15 -44.48 37.91
N VAL A 387 14.16 -43.14 37.98
CA VAL A 387 13.02 -42.36 38.46
C VAL A 387 11.80 -42.54 37.55
N GLU A 388 11.98 -42.64 36.24
CA GLU A 388 10.90 -42.94 35.30
C GLU A 388 10.19 -44.27 35.65
N THR A 389 10.92 -45.32 36.02
CA THR A 389 10.32 -46.62 36.38
C THR A 389 9.38 -46.54 37.59
N LYS A 390 9.55 -45.53 38.45
CA LYS A 390 8.68 -45.27 39.61
C LYS A 390 7.34 -44.65 39.22
N ASN A 391 7.19 -44.20 37.97
CA ASN A 391 5.99 -43.59 37.41
C ASN A 391 5.51 -42.36 38.21
N VAL A 392 6.44 -41.46 38.54
CA VAL A 392 6.21 -40.21 39.29
C VAL A 392 6.55 -39.01 38.39
N PRO A 393 5.57 -38.46 37.64
CA PRO A 393 5.85 -37.58 36.49
C PRO A 393 6.57 -36.28 36.80
N ASP A 394 6.29 -35.67 37.96
CA ASP A 394 6.96 -34.46 38.43
C ASP A 394 8.44 -34.71 38.70
N GLN A 395 8.77 -35.80 39.40
CA GLN A 395 10.17 -36.21 39.62
C GLN A 395 10.88 -36.57 38.31
N THR A 396 10.18 -37.25 37.38
CA THR A 396 10.74 -37.56 36.05
C THR A 396 11.08 -36.28 35.29
N ALA A 397 10.17 -35.30 35.24
CA ALA A 397 10.42 -34.02 34.58
C ALA A 397 11.59 -33.26 35.21
N GLU A 398 11.69 -33.24 36.54
CA GLU A 398 12.81 -32.62 37.26
C GLU A 398 14.15 -33.27 36.88
N GLU A 399 14.22 -34.60 36.88
CA GLU A 399 15.45 -35.32 36.56
C GLU A 399 15.82 -35.21 35.07
N VAL A 400 14.85 -35.14 34.15
CA VAL A 400 15.10 -34.81 32.72
C VAL A 400 15.77 -33.45 32.60
N ILE A 401 15.16 -32.41 33.17
CA ILE A 401 15.67 -31.03 33.09
C ILE A 401 17.04 -30.94 33.75
N ARG A 402 17.24 -31.62 34.89
CA ARG A 402 18.52 -31.66 35.60
C ARG A 402 19.61 -32.32 34.77
N THR A 403 19.31 -33.45 34.13
CA THR A 403 20.27 -34.22 33.32
C THR A 403 20.70 -33.43 32.10
N VAL A 404 19.76 -32.82 31.37
CA VAL A 404 20.06 -31.97 30.21
C VAL A 404 20.92 -30.76 30.59
N ARG A 405 20.59 -30.08 31.69
CA ARG A 405 21.39 -28.96 32.20
C ARG A 405 22.79 -29.41 32.62
N LEU A 406 22.91 -30.54 33.30
CA LEU A 406 24.21 -31.11 33.69
C LEU A 406 25.04 -31.46 32.46
N PHE A 407 24.45 -32.11 31.46
CA PHE A 407 25.12 -32.45 30.20
C PHE A 407 25.67 -31.21 29.51
N ASN A 408 24.86 -30.16 29.34
CA ASN A 408 25.30 -28.92 28.71
C ASN A 408 26.41 -28.23 29.50
N ALA A 409 26.26 -28.12 30.82
CA ALA A 409 27.29 -27.56 31.68
C ALA A 409 28.60 -28.38 31.62
N ALA A 410 28.51 -29.72 31.65
CA ALA A 410 29.67 -30.61 31.60
C ALA A 410 30.41 -30.52 30.26
N ARG A 411 29.67 -30.43 29.15
CA ARG A 411 30.20 -30.23 27.80
C ARG A 411 30.89 -28.87 27.65
N GLU A 412 30.23 -27.79 28.09
CA GLU A 412 30.78 -26.44 28.03
C GLU A 412 32.05 -26.28 28.87
N GLN A 413 32.07 -26.89 30.06
CA GLN A 413 33.23 -26.90 30.96
C GLN A 413 34.33 -27.87 30.52
N LYS A 414 34.07 -28.72 29.52
CA LYS A 414 34.99 -29.75 29.02
C LYS A 414 35.53 -30.62 30.15
N LEU A 415 34.63 -31.19 30.95
CA LEU A 415 35.00 -32.11 32.03
C LEU A 415 35.86 -33.26 31.52
N GLU A 416 36.68 -33.84 32.40
CA GLU A 416 37.56 -34.95 32.05
C GLU A 416 36.74 -36.12 31.48
N GLY A 417 37.12 -36.63 30.31
CA GLY A 417 36.36 -37.68 29.62
C GLY A 417 35.23 -37.18 28.69
N ALA A 418 34.98 -35.87 28.59
CA ALA A 418 34.05 -35.29 27.61
C ALA A 418 34.67 -35.28 26.20
N THR A 419 34.94 -36.45 25.64
CA THR A 419 35.40 -36.61 24.25
C THR A 419 34.28 -36.25 23.28
N GLU A 420 34.63 -35.96 22.03
CA GLU A 420 33.65 -35.64 20.98
C GLU A 420 32.61 -36.77 20.82
N GLU A 421 33.05 -38.02 20.86
CA GLU A 421 32.15 -39.18 20.74
C GLU A 421 31.24 -39.32 21.96
N ALA A 422 31.78 -39.23 23.20
CA ALA A 422 30.97 -39.34 24.41
C ALA A 422 29.92 -38.23 24.51
N VAL A 423 30.28 -37.01 24.08
CA VAL A 423 29.36 -35.88 24.01
C VAL A 423 28.27 -36.11 22.96
N LYS A 424 28.62 -36.66 21.80
CA LYS A 424 27.70 -36.95 20.70
C LYS A 424 26.70 -38.05 21.06
N GLU A 425 27.16 -39.14 21.68
CA GLU A 425 26.30 -40.22 22.17
C GLU A 425 25.32 -39.72 23.24
N ALA A 426 25.81 -38.98 24.24
CA ALA A 426 24.96 -38.40 25.27
C ALA A 426 23.98 -37.37 24.69
N TYR A 427 24.39 -36.57 23.70
CA TYR A 427 23.50 -35.63 23.02
C TYR A 427 22.34 -36.37 22.34
N ALA A 428 22.62 -37.40 21.55
CA ALA A 428 21.61 -38.14 20.80
C ALA A 428 20.56 -38.75 21.74
N LEU A 429 21.00 -39.40 22.82
CA LEU A 429 20.11 -40.00 23.81
C LEU A 429 19.27 -38.94 24.55
N LEU A 430 19.90 -37.88 25.06
CA LEU A 430 19.21 -36.89 25.89
C LEU A 430 18.27 -36.00 25.09
N GLU A 431 18.63 -35.65 23.85
CA GLU A 431 17.76 -34.92 22.94
C GLU A 431 16.50 -35.75 22.65
N GLU A 432 16.66 -36.98 22.15
CA GLU A 432 15.55 -37.88 21.80
C GLU A 432 14.64 -38.13 23.01
N TYR A 433 15.22 -38.46 24.17
CA TYR A 433 14.46 -38.73 25.40
C TYR A 433 13.68 -37.50 25.87
N THR A 434 14.29 -36.31 25.84
CA THR A 434 13.64 -35.06 26.27
C THR A 434 12.50 -34.70 25.32
N ARG A 435 12.75 -34.79 24.01
CA ARG A 435 11.75 -34.57 22.94
C ARG A 435 10.54 -35.48 23.14
N GLU A 436 10.76 -36.78 23.27
CA GLU A 436 9.67 -37.74 23.45
C GLU A 436 8.93 -37.54 24.77
N THR A 437 9.62 -37.22 25.87
CA THR A 437 8.97 -36.94 27.16
C THR A 437 8.06 -35.71 27.06
N ALA A 438 8.54 -34.63 26.44
CA ALA A 438 7.77 -33.40 26.26
C ALA A 438 6.47 -33.66 25.50
N LYS A 439 6.58 -34.36 24.35
CA LYS A 439 5.44 -34.75 23.51
C LYS A 439 4.48 -35.69 24.24
N TRP A 440 4.99 -36.70 24.94
CA TRP A 440 4.17 -37.65 25.68
C TRP A 440 3.37 -36.94 26.78
N TYR A 441 4.00 -36.02 27.51
CA TYR A 441 3.33 -35.27 28.56
C TYR A 441 2.31 -34.29 27.98
N HIS A 442 2.60 -33.67 26.84
CA HIS A 442 1.64 -32.81 26.14
C HIS A 442 0.43 -33.60 25.65
N LEU A 443 0.65 -34.75 25.00
CA LEU A 443 -0.42 -35.65 24.57
C LEU A 443 -1.27 -36.12 25.77
N THR A 444 -0.63 -36.48 26.88
CA THR A 444 -1.31 -36.83 28.13
C THR A 444 -2.13 -35.65 28.65
N ALA A 445 -1.57 -34.44 28.63
CA ALA A 445 -2.27 -33.23 29.04
C ALA A 445 -3.51 -32.97 28.18
N GLN A 446 -3.41 -33.14 26.86
CA GLN A 446 -4.51 -32.93 25.92
C GLN A 446 -5.63 -33.97 26.07
N THR A 447 -5.26 -35.23 26.32
CA THR A 447 -6.21 -36.34 26.45
C THR A 447 -6.91 -36.35 27.81
N THR A 448 -6.20 -36.04 28.90
CA THR A 448 -6.77 -36.07 30.26
C THR A 448 -7.23 -34.70 30.75
N LYS A 449 -6.91 -33.61 30.03
CA LYS A 449 -7.12 -32.21 30.45
C LYS A 449 -6.55 -31.89 31.84
N ASN A 450 -5.43 -32.51 32.20
CA ASN A 450 -4.84 -32.36 33.53
C ASN A 450 -3.81 -31.20 33.54
N PRO A 451 -4.02 -30.15 34.36
CA PRO A 451 -3.12 -28.99 34.43
C PRO A 451 -1.67 -29.33 34.82
N LEU A 452 -1.44 -30.41 35.58
CA LEU A 452 -0.10 -30.83 35.96
C LEU A 452 0.72 -31.18 34.72
N TYR A 453 0.20 -32.01 33.82
CA TYR A 453 0.91 -32.42 32.62
C TYR A 453 1.14 -31.25 31.65
N TYR A 454 0.21 -30.29 31.57
CA TYR A 454 0.45 -29.03 30.85
C TYR A 454 1.64 -28.24 31.42
N ALA A 455 1.72 -28.13 32.75
CA ALA A 455 2.81 -27.44 33.41
C ALA A 455 4.16 -28.16 33.23
N LEU A 456 4.19 -29.50 33.40
CA LEU A 456 5.40 -30.30 33.24
C LEU A 456 5.88 -30.29 31.78
N SER A 457 4.97 -30.50 30.82
CA SER A 457 5.29 -30.44 29.39
C SER A 457 5.86 -29.07 29.01
N TYR A 458 5.27 -27.97 29.48
CA TYR A 458 5.79 -26.62 29.28
C TYR A 458 7.25 -26.45 29.75
N GLU A 459 7.58 -26.94 30.95
CA GLU A 459 8.95 -26.83 31.48
C GLU A 459 9.94 -27.71 30.68
N ILE A 460 9.53 -28.90 30.24
CA ILE A 460 10.37 -29.78 29.42
C ILE A 460 10.58 -29.19 28.03
N TYR A 461 9.54 -28.68 27.35
CA TYR A 461 9.68 -28.00 26.06
C TYR A 461 10.59 -26.78 26.13
N LYS A 462 10.44 -25.97 27.18
CA LYS A 462 11.33 -24.85 27.44
C LYS A 462 12.77 -25.33 27.60
N ALA A 463 13.00 -26.34 28.45
CA ALA A 463 14.32 -26.91 28.62
C ALA A 463 14.88 -27.43 27.30
N TYR A 464 14.07 -28.12 26.48
CA TYR A 464 14.48 -28.62 25.18
C TYR A 464 14.95 -27.48 24.26
N VAL A 465 14.09 -26.47 24.03
CA VAL A 465 14.38 -25.36 23.09
C VAL A 465 15.59 -24.53 23.56
N ASP A 466 15.77 -24.37 24.87
CA ASP A 466 16.92 -23.63 25.43
C ASP A 466 18.24 -24.41 25.34
N ASN A 467 18.20 -25.75 25.27
CA ASN A 467 19.37 -26.63 25.41
C ASN A 467 19.75 -27.40 24.14
N PHE A 468 18.85 -27.53 23.17
CA PHE A 468 19.03 -28.22 21.90
C PHE A 468 18.64 -27.35 20.67
N PRO A 469 19.15 -26.11 20.56
CA PRO A 469 18.70 -25.18 19.51
C PRO A 469 19.02 -25.64 18.08
N GLU A 470 20.02 -26.51 17.91
CA GLU A 470 20.49 -27.03 16.62
C GLU A 470 19.88 -28.40 16.26
N ALA A 471 19.02 -28.98 17.11
CA ALA A 471 18.38 -30.26 16.83
C ALA A 471 17.44 -30.15 15.61
N GLN A 472 17.43 -31.16 14.75
CA GLN A 472 16.58 -31.19 13.56
C GLN A 472 15.09 -31.07 13.90
N ASP A 473 14.67 -31.71 15.00
CA ASP A 473 13.31 -31.69 15.51
C ASP A 473 12.93 -30.44 16.31
N ASN A 474 13.87 -29.49 16.47
CA ASN A 474 13.58 -28.23 17.14
C ASN A 474 12.45 -27.46 16.44
N TYR A 475 12.24 -27.66 15.14
CA TYR A 475 11.08 -27.14 14.41
C TYR A 475 9.74 -27.56 15.04
N GLU A 476 9.53 -28.87 15.27
CA GLU A 476 8.30 -29.38 15.88
C GLU A 476 8.20 -28.99 17.36
N MET A 477 9.30 -29.10 18.11
CA MET A 477 9.30 -28.83 19.55
C MET A 477 9.02 -27.36 19.86
N MET A 478 9.56 -26.46 19.05
CA MET A 478 9.34 -25.02 19.17
C MET A 478 7.90 -24.63 18.82
N TYR A 479 7.28 -25.31 17.87
CA TYR A 479 5.86 -25.12 17.55
C TYR A 479 4.96 -25.49 18.74
N TYR A 480 5.09 -26.69 19.30
CA TYR A 480 4.29 -27.09 20.47
C TYR A 480 4.58 -26.24 21.71
N TYR A 481 5.83 -25.77 21.88
CA TYR A 481 6.13 -24.79 22.92
C TYR A 481 5.38 -23.47 22.70
N GLY A 482 5.29 -23.01 21.44
CA GLY A 482 4.47 -21.88 21.02
C GLY A 482 2.98 -22.06 21.35
N GLU A 483 2.42 -23.25 21.10
CA GLU A 483 1.03 -23.60 21.48
C GLU A 483 0.80 -23.44 22.98
N LEU A 484 1.69 -24.00 23.81
CA LEU A 484 1.58 -23.93 25.26
C LEU A 484 1.75 -22.49 25.78
N LEU A 485 2.64 -21.70 25.18
CA LEU A 485 2.79 -20.28 25.50
C LEU A 485 1.51 -19.49 25.18
N TYR A 486 0.89 -19.77 24.04
CA TYR A 486 -0.38 -19.17 23.65
C TYR A 486 -1.49 -19.54 24.64
N TRP A 487 -1.61 -20.83 25.00
CA TRP A 487 -2.56 -21.32 26.00
C TRP A 487 -2.37 -20.67 27.38
N LYS A 488 -1.11 -20.45 27.81
CA LYS A 488 -0.76 -19.71 29.03
C LYS A 488 -0.94 -18.18 28.90
N LYS A 489 -1.44 -17.68 27.77
CA LYS A 489 -1.66 -16.26 27.44
C LYS A 489 -0.37 -15.43 27.42
N ASN A 490 0.78 -16.06 27.24
CA ASN A 490 2.05 -15.37 27.02
C ASN A 490 2.24 -15.08 25.52
N TYR A 491 1.34 -14.26 24.97
CA TYR A 491 1.23 -14.05 23.53
C TYR A 491 2.50 -13.46 22.90
N ALA A 492 3.20 -12.57 23.62
CA ALA A 492 4.42 -11.96 23.10
C ALA A 492 5.54 -12.99 22.88
N GLU A 493 5.69 -13.96 23.78
CA GLU A 493 6.68 -15.02 23.62
C GLU A 493 6.19 -16.10 22.65
N ALA A 494 4.88 -16.44 22.66
CA ALA A 494 4.28 -17.34 21.69
C ALA A 494 4.52 -16.86 20.25
N ALA A 495 4.27 -15.58 19.97
CA ALA A 495 4.50 -14.96 18.67
C ALA A 495 5.94 -15.14 18.18
N LYS A 496 6.92 -14.94 19.07
CA LYS A 496 8.35 -15.15 18.74
C LYS A 496 8.64 -16.61 18.42
N ARG A 497 8.07 -17.56 19.16
CA ARG A 497 8.29 -19.00 18.88
C ARG A 497 7.69 -19.42 17.56
N TYR A 498 6.48 -18.96 17.23
CA TYR A 498 5.91 -19.17 15.89
C TYR A 498 6.75 -18.55 14.77
N ASP A 499 7.25 -17.32 14.96
CA ASP A 499 8.16 -16.69 13.98
C ASP A 499 9.47 -17.48 13.80
N GLN A 500 10.02 -18.04 14.88
CA GLN A 500 11.22 -18.90 14.81
C GLN A 500 10.92 -20.21 14.08
N VAL A 501 9.76 -20.84 14.29
CA VAL A 501 9.32 -22.04 13.54
C VAL A 501 9.30 -21.74 12.03
N LEU A 502 8.73 -20.60 11.63
CA LEU A 502 8.68 -20.17 10.23
C LEU A 502 10.06 -19.84 9.65
N ALA A 503 10.98 -19.34 10.48
CA ALA A 503 12.35 -19.07 10.06
C ALA A 503 13.17 -20.34 9.85
N ILE A 504 12.86 -21.43 10.57
CA ILE A 504 13.50 -22.74 10.39
C ILE A 504 13.02 -23.39 9.09
N ASP A 505 11.70 -23.49 8.90
CA ASP A 505 11.11 -24.03 7.67
C ASP A 505 9.75 -23.37 7.38
N ALA A 506 9.67 -22.53 6.35
CA ALA A 506 8.43 -21.85 5.97
C ALA A 506 7.43 -22.78 5.26
N ALA A 507 7.86 -23.95 4.77
CA ALA A 507 7.03 -24.94 4.08
C ALA A 507 6.80 -26.22 4.89
N GLY A 508 7.25 -26.23 6.15
CA GLY A 508 7.14 -27.38 7.04
C GLY A 508 5.71 -27.69 7.47
N LYS A 509 5.56 -28.85 8.10
CA LYS A 509 4.26 -29.42 8.52
C LYS A 509 3.40 -28.46 9.35
N PHE A 510 4.01 -27.67 10.23
CA PHE A 510 3.32 -26.77 11.15
C PHE A 510 3.32 -25.31 10.69
N SER A 511 3.90 -24.99 9.53
CA SER A 511 4.14 -23.61 9.12
C SER A 511 2.84 -22.84 8.88
N ARG A 512 1.81 -23.51 8.35
CA ARG A 512 0.48 -22.89 8.18
C ARG A 512 -0.13 -22.47 9.52
N ASP A 513 -0.11 -23.36 10.51
CA ASP A 513 -0.67 -23.10 11.85
C ASP A 513 0.19 -22.18 12.71
N ALA A 514 1.52 -22.22 12.51
CA ALA A 514 2.46 -21.30 13.15
C ALA A 514 2.25 -19.88 12.63
N ALA A 515 2.11 -19.71 11.31
CA ALA A 515 1.80 -18.40 10.73
C ALA A 515 0.48 -17.85 11.27
N TYR A 516 -0.56 -18.68 11.39
CA TYR A 516 -1.83 -18.26 11.98
C TYR A 516 -1.66 -17.88 13.46
N GLY A 517 -0.98 -18.74 14.23
CA GLY A 517 -0.69 -18.51 15.64
C GLY A 517 0.11 -17.24 15.90
N ALA A 518 1.05 -16.90 15.02
CA ALA A 518 1.81 -15.66 15.08
C ALA A 518 0.90 -14.44 14.91
N VAL A 519 0.01 -14.45 13.90
CA VAL A 519 -0.96 -13.37 13.67
C VAL A 519 -1.85 -13.17 14.89
N LEU A 520 -2.48 -14.23 15.39
CA LEU A 520 -3.35 -14.15 16.56
C LEU A 520 -2.60 -13.65 17.80
N SER A 521 -1.37 -14.11 18.01
CA SER A 521 -0.54 -13.70 19.15
C SER A 521 -0.18 -12.21 19.08
N TYR A 522 0.30 -11.73 17.93
CA TYR A 522 0.60 -10.32 17.73
C TYR A 522 -0.67 -9.46 17.78
N ASN A 523 -1.81 -9.98 17.33
CA ASN A 523 -3.09 -9.29 17.43
C ASN A 523 -3.47 -9.04 18.90
N LYS A 524 -3.38 -10.07 19.75
CA LYS A 524 -3.62 -9.93 21.21
C LYS A 524 -2.63 -9.00 21.90
N VAL A 525 -1.37 -8.99 21.46
CA VAL A 525 -0.37 -8.01 21.92
C VAL A 525 -0.79 -6.59 21.52
N SER A 526 -1.34 -6.39 20.33
CA SER A 526 -1.73 -5.07 19.81
C SER A 526 -2.99 -4.48 20.47
N GLU A 527 -3.87 -5.34 20.99
CA GLU A 527 -5.09 -4.98 21.71
C GLU A 527 -4.85 -4.55 23.15
N THR A 528 -3.73 -4.98 23.76
CA THR A 528 -3.42 -4.71 25.16
C THR A 528 -2.60 -3.41 25.28
N PRO A 529 -3.15 -2.32 25.84
CA PRO A 529 -2.43 -1.05 25.92
C PRO A 529 -1.19 -1.19 26.81
N THR A 530 -0.01 -0.94 26.25
CA THR A 530 1.27 -0.96 26.96
C THR A 530 2.12 0.24 26.54
N ALA A 531 3.24 0.49 27.22
CA ALA A 531 4.18 1.52 26.79
C ALA A 531 4.75 1.25 25.38
N GLU A 532 4.93 -0.02 25.02
CA GLU A 532 5.41 -0.46 23.69
C GLU A 532 4.29 -0.51 22.64
N CYS A 533 3.02 -0.48 23.06
CA CYS A 533 1.85 -0.50 22.20
C CYS A 533 0.80 0.53 22.65
N PRO A 534 1.04 1.84 22.43
CA PRO A 534 0.10 2.87 22.81
C PRO A 534 -1.20 2.81 21.98
N PRO A 535 -2.31 3.34 22.52
CA PRO A 535 -3.55 3.49 21.74
C PRO A 535 -3.34 4.45 20.56
N ILE A 536 -4.12 4.27 19.50
CA ILE A 536 -4.08 5.16 18.32
C ILE A 536 -4.53 6.56 18.75
N PRO A 537 -3.78 7.64 18.44
CA PRO A 537 -4.17 8.99 18.77
C PRO A 537 -5.54 9.36 18.17
N VAL A 538 -6.44 9.90 19.00
CA VAL A 538 -7.74 10.39 18.52
C VAL A 538 -7.54 11.76 17.86
N VAL A 539 -7.84 11.86 16.57
CA VAL A 539 -7.86 13.14 15.86
C VAL A 539 -9.10 13.93 16.28
N PRO A 540 -8.96 15.17 16.78
CA PRO A 540 -10.11 15.96 17.22
C PRO A 540 -11.05 16.29 16.05
N GLU A 541 -12.36 16.24 16.30
CA GLU A 541 -13.37 16.57 15.29
C GLU A 541 -13.20 18.01 14.77
N PRO A 542 -13.36 18.24 13.46
CA PRO A 542 -13.25 19.58 12.89
C PRO A 542 -14.34 20.50 13.44
N LYS A 543 -14.01 21.78 13.66
CA LYS A 543 -15.02 22.77 14.04
C LYS A 543 -15.97 23.01 12.86
N LYS A 544 -17.19 23.46 13.17
CA LYS A 544 -18.21 23.73 12.15
C LYS A 544 -17.71 24.71 11.08
N GLY A 545 -17.53 24.21 9.85
CA GLY A 545 -17.03 24.97 8.69
C GLY A 545 -15.55 24.76 8.35
N GLU A 546 -14.82 23.95 9.13
CA GLU A 546 -13.46 23.51 8.82
C GLU A 546 -13.47 22.15 8.10
N GLU A 547 -12.56 21.94 7.15
CA GLU A 547 -12.38 20.63 6.51
C GLU A 547 -11.78 19.64 7.53
N PRO A 548 -12.24 18.38 7.58
CA PRO A 548 -11.59 17.35 8.38
C PRO A 548 -10.16 17.14 7.88
N THR A 549 -9.21 17.09 8.81
CA THR A 549 -7.80 16.80 8.53
C THR A 549 -7.44 15.42 9.05
N PHE A 550 -6.71 14.65 8.23
CA PHE A 550 -6.27 13.30 8.55
C PHE A 550 -4.74 13.25 8.50
N PRO A 551 -4.05 13.75 9.54
CA PRO A 551 -2.60 13.69 9.59
C PRO A 551 -2.15 12.24 9.68
N GLU A 552 -1.09 11.89 8.94
CA GLU A 552 -0.47 10.57 9.00
C GLU A 552 0.00 10.27 10.44
N LEU A 553 -0.41 9.12 10.98
CA LEU A 553 -0.08 8.69 12.35
C LEU A 553 1.01 7.61 12.31
N THR A 554 1.91 7.67 13.29
CA THR A 554 2.97 6.66 13.43
C THR A 554 2.38 5.33 13.90
N ILE A 555 2.67 4.25 13.17
CA ILE A 555 2.31 2.89 13.56
C ILE A 555 3.33 2.39 14.59
N ALA A 556 2.87 2.03 15.79
CA ALA A 556 3.71 1.50 16.85
C ALA A 556 4.31 0.12 16.50
N ASP A 557 5.48 -0.21 17.06
CA ASP A 557 6.24 -1.44 16.76
C ASP A 557 5.42 -2.73 16.90
N CYS A 558 4.52 -2.80 17.90
CA CYS A 558 3.60 -3.93 18.08
C CYS A 558 2.73 -4.19 16.84
N ARG A 559 2.19 -3.13 16.22
CA ARG A 559 1.32 -3.19 15.04
C ARG A 559 2.13 -3.39 13.76
N VAL A 560 3.36 -2.89 13.71
CA VAL A 560 4.31 -3.22 12.62
C VAL A 560 4.61 -4.72 12.62
N LYS A 561 4.85 -5.33 13.79
CA LYS A 561 5.05 -6.79 13.91
C LYS A 561 3.80 -7.58 13.49
N LEU A 562 2.61 -7.09 13.84
CA LEU A 562 1.34 -7.67 13.40
C LEU A 562 1.18 -7.62 11.87
N ILE A 563 1.41 -6.45 11.25
CA ILE A 563 1.38 -6.32 9.78
C ILE A 563 2.37 -7.30 9.13
N ALA A 564 3.59 -7.40 9.66
CA ALA A 564 4.59 -8.31 9.15
C ALA A 564 4.18 -9.79 9.31
N ALA A 565 3.51 -10.14 10.42
CA ALA A 565 2.96 -11.49 10.61
C ALA A 565 1.81 -11.79 9.64
N CYS A 566 0.92 -10.82 9.38
CA CYS A 566 -0.13 -10.97 8.37
C CYS A 566 0.46 -11.19 6.97
N GLY A 567 1.51 -10.45 6.62
CA GLY A 567 2.25 -10.63 5.36
C GLY A 567 2.86 -12.02 5.24
N ARG A 568 3.56 -12.50 6.28
CA ARG A 568 4.10 -13.87 6.32
C ARG A 568 3.00 -14.93 6.19
N TYR A 569 1.86 -14.75 6.86
CA TYR A 569 0.73 -15.66 6.71
C TYR A 569 0.23 -15.70 5.27
N ALA A 570 0.09 -14.54 4.61
CA ALA A 570 -0.37 -14.48 3.23
C ALA A 570 0.60 -15.16 2.24
N GLU A 571 1.89 -15.17 2.53
CA GLU A 571 2.91 -15.88 1.73
C GLU A 571 2.88 -17.40 1.99
N VAL A 572 2.74 -17.83 3.25
CA VAL A 572 2.80 -19.25 3.66
C VAL A 572 1.46 -19.97 3.43
N VAL A 573 0.35 -19.26 3.57
CA VAL A 573 -1.02 -19.79 3.55
C VAL A 573 -1.93 -18.98 2.59
N PRO A 574 -1.56 -18.86 1.30
CA PRO A 574 -2.29 -18.03 0.34
C PRO A 574 -3.73 -18.50 0.10
N ASP A 575 -4.03 -19.77 0.37
CA ASP A 575 -5.32 -20.45 0.23
C ASP A 575 -5.98 -20.77 1.59
N GLY A 576 -5.53 -20.12 2.68
CA GLY A 576 -6.04 -20.36 4.03
C GLY A 576 -7.46 -19.80 4.24
N GLU A 577 -8.26 -20.45 5.08
CA GLU A 577 -9.64 -20.04 5.38
C GLU A 577 -9.73 -18.60 5.93
N HIS A 578 -8.73 -18.17 6.71
CA HIS A 578 -8.68 -16.84 7.34
C HIS A 578 -7.89 -15.80 6.54
N ILE A 579 -7.49 -16.11 5.29
CA ILE A 579 -6.63 -15.21 4.49
C ILE A 579 -7.24 -13.82 4.32
N VAL A 580 -8.55 -13.75 4.11
CA VAL A 580 -9.28 -12.50 3.90
C VAL A 580 -9.29 -11.65 5.18
N ASP A 581 -9.56 -12.26 6.33
CA ASP A 581 -9.57 -11.59 7.63
C ASP A 581 -8.19 -11.02 8.00
N ILE A 582 -7.14 -11.79 7.71
CA ILE A 582 -5.74 -11.45 8.02
C ILE A 582 -5.23 -10.31 7.15
N LYS A 583 -5.50 -10.38 5.84
CA LYS A 583 -5.20 -9.28 4.91
C LYS A 583 -5.97 -8.01 5.31
N TYR A 584 -7.25 -8.15 5.65
CA TYR A 584 -8.08 -7.03 6.10
C TYR A 584 -7.55 -6.40 7.37
N THR A 585 -7.08 -7.19 8.34
CA THR A 585 -6.49 -6.69 9.58
C THR A 585 -5.27 -5.82 9.30
N ALA A 586 -4.37 -6.26 8.41
CA ALA A 586 -3.21 -5.44 8.01
C ALA A 586 -3.64 -4.15 7.29
N ALA A 587 -4.58 -4.24 6.34
CA ALA A 587 -5.10 -3.09 5.60
C ALA A 587 -5.76 -2.07 6.54
N ARG A 588 -6.52 -2.54 7.53
CA ARG A 588 -7.22 -1.71 8.50
C ARG A 588 -6.26 -0.93 9.40
N ILE A 589 -5.12 -1.52 9.79
CA ILE A 589 -4.10 -0.81 10.57
C ILE A 589 -3.58 0.41 9.80
N TYR A 590 -3.30 0.28 8.50
CA TYR A 590 -2.88 1.42 7.68
C TYR A 590 -3.97 2.51 7.63
N TYR A 591 -5.22 2.11 7.41
CA TYR A 591 -6.37 3.03 7.37
C TYR A 591 -6.55 3.78 8.70
N ASP A 592 -6.55 3.07 9.84
CA ASP A 592 -6.75 3.67 11.16
C ASP A 592 -5.60 4.61 11.59
N HIS A 593 -4.44 4.52 10.92
CA HIS A 593 -3.31 5.43 11.11
C HIS A 593 -3.21 6.52 10.02
N ASN A 594 -4.27 6.71 9.23
CA ASN A 594 -4.32 7.66 8.12
C ASN A 594 -3.20 7.47 7.08
N GLN A 595 -2.66 6.25 6.95
CA GLN A 595 -1.70 5.86 5.92
C GLN A 595 -2.47 5.33 4.70
N PHE A 596 -3.16 6.22 3.99
CA PHE A 596 -4.12 5.87 2.94
C PHE A 596 -3.49 5.22 1.71
N GLY A 597 -2.32 5.69 1.23
CA GLY A 597 -1.62 5.05 0.12
C GLY A 597 -1.35 3.54 0.31
N PRO A 598 -0.71 3.11 1.42
CA PRO A 598 -0.61 1.69 1.78
C PRO A 598 -1.95 0.98 1.98
N ALA A 599 -2.93 1.65 2.59
CA ALA A 599 -4.27 1.08 2.81
C ALA A 599 -4.99 0.76 1.49
N VAL A 600 -4.95 1.67 0.50
CA VAL A 600 -5.53 1.48 -0.84
C VAL A 600 -4.97 0.23 -1.49
N LYS A 601 -3.65 0.04 -1.49
CA LYS A 601 -3.01 -1.15 -2.07
C LYS A 601 -3.43 -2.45 -1.37
N ALA A 602 -3.54 -2.40 -0.04
CA ALA A 602 -3.93 -3.57 0.74
C ALA A 602 -5.42 -3.93 0.56
N PHE A 603 -6.31 -2.94 0.50
CA PHE A 603 -7.73 -3.16 0.24
C PHE A 603 -8.02 -3.56 -1.21
N GLU A 604 -7.21 -3.11 -2.19
CA GLU A 604 -7.31 -3.49 -3.60
C GLU A 604 -7.25 -5.02 -3.76
N ASP A 605 -6.24 -5.64 -3.15
CA ASP A 605 -6.03 -7.10 -3.23
C ASP A 605 -7.25 -7.85 -2.69
N ILE A 606 -7.79 -7.42 -1.55
CA ILE A 606 -8.96 -8.04 -0.92
C ILE A 606 -10.21 -7.84 -1.78
N ALA A 607 -10.45 -6.60 -2.23
CA ALA A 607 -11.62 -6.26 -3.02
C ALA A 607 -11.67 -7.05 -4.33
N MET A 608 -10.54 -7.20 -5.02
CA MET A 608 -10.49 -7.81 -6.36
C MET A 608 -10.30 -9.32 -6.36
N ASN A 609 -9.51 -9.87 -5.44
CA ASN A 609 -9.21 -11.29 -5.42
C ASN A 609 -10.15 -12.10 -4.49
N HIS A 610 -10.95 -11.42 -3.66
CA HIS A 610 -11.91 -12.03 -2.73
C HIS A 610 -13.28 -11.30 -2.76
N SER A 611 -13.73 -10.92 -3.96
CA SER A 611 -14.95 -10.12 -4.18
C SER A 611 -16.24 -10.78 -3.68
N GLU A 612 -16.28 -12.10 -3.61
CA GLU A 612 -17.40 -12.90 -3.11
C GLU A 612 -17.57 -12.77 -1.59
N ASN A 613 -16.47 -12.51 -0.88
CA ASN A 613 -16.43 -12.36 0.57
C ASN A 613 -17.02 -11.00 0.99
N ARG A 614 -17.72 -10.98 2.13
CA ARG A 614 -18.26 -9.75 2.72
C ARG A 614 -17.17 -8.69 2.93
N LEU A 615 -15.97 -9.07 3.35
CA LEU A 615 -14.83 -8.16 3.52
C LEU A 615 -14.30 -7.62 2.19
N GLY A 616 -14.55 -8.29 1.06
CA GLY A 616 -14.28 -7.75 -0.27
C GLY A 616 -15.07 -6.47 -0.54
N ILE A 617 -16.37 -6.47 -0.21
CA ILE A 617 -17.25 -5.30 -0.33
C ILE A 617 -16.80 -4.18 0.62
N ILE A 618 -16.50 -4.53 1.88
CA ILE A 618 -16.04 -3.56 2.89
C ILE A 618 -14.71 -2.92 2.45
N SER A 619 -13.77 -3.73 1.94
CA SER A 619 -12.48 -3.26 1.45
C SER A 619 -12.63 -2.37 0.23
N ALA A 620 -13.53 -2.72 -0.71
CA ALA A 620 -13.84 -1.87 -1.86
C ALA A 620 -14.35 -0.48 -1.42
N ASN A 621 -15.23 -0.43 -0.41
CA ASN A 621 -15.71 0.83 0.14
C ASN A 621 -14.61 1.64 0.84
N LEU A 622 -13.80 1.01 1.71
CA LEU A 622 -12.70 1.69 2.42
C LEU A 622 -11.58 2.16 1.48
N LEU A 623 -11.36 1.46 0.36
CA LEU A 623 -10.48 1.89 -0.71
C LEU A 623 -10.99 3.19 -1.34
N LEU A 624 -12.27 3.23 -1.71
CA LEU A 624 -12.89 4.44 -2.29
C LEU A 624 -12.88 5.58 -1.29
N ASP A 625 -13.15 5.31 -0.02
CA ASP A 625 -13.09 6.29 1.06
C ASP A 625 -11.68 6.88 1.23
N SER A 626 -10.64 6.03 1.23
CA SER A 626 -9.23 6.46 1.29
C SER A 626 -8.88 7.41 0.13
N LEU A 627 -9.29 7.07 -1.09
CA LEU A 627 -9.06 7.92 -2.28
C LEU A 627 -9.87 9.22 -2.23
N GLY A 628 -11.09 9.16 -1.68
CA GLY A 628 -11.91 10.34 -1.42
C GLY A 628 -11.25 11.31 -0.45
N ILE A 629 -10.67 10.79 0.63
CA ILE A 629 -9.91 11.58 1.63
C ILE A 629 -8.65 12.19 1.01
N GLU A 630 -7.89 11.42 0.22
CA GLU A 630 -6.71 11.92 -0.50
C GLU A 630 -7.06 12.85 -1.68
N LYS A 631 -8.35 12.95 -2.04
CA LYS A 631 -8.87 13.72 -3.18
C LYS A 631 -8.32 13.21 -4.53
N ASP A 632 -7.91 11.94 -4.63
CA ASP A 632 -7.50 11.30 -5.89
C ASP A 632 -8.72 10.74 -6.65
N TYR A 633 -9.52 11.68 -7.17
CA TYR A 633 -10.76 11.36 -7.88
C TYR A 633 -10.55 10.55 -9.16
N LYS A 634 -9.37 10.71 -9.81
CA LYS A 634 -9.07 9.99 -11.05
C LYS A 634 -8.91 8.50 -10.75
N GLN A 635 -8.10 8.17 -9.74
CA GLN A 635 -7.93 6.78 -9.34
C GLN A 635 -9.25 6.21 -8.77
N MET A 636 -9.99 7.02 -8.01
CA MET A 636 -11.31 6.64 -7.48
C MET A 636 -12.28 6.25 -8.60
N TRP A 637 -12.34 7.02 -9.70
CA TRP A 637 -13.17 6.71 -10.86
C TRP A 637 -12.81 5.39 -11.53
N GLU A 638 -11.52 5.14 -11.75
CA GLU A 638 -11.04 3.87 -12.33
C GLU A 638 -11.48 2.69 -11.47
N TRP A 639 -11.44 2.83 -10.15
CA TRP A 639 -11.93 1.81 -9.21
C TRP A 639 -13.44 1.66 -9.22
N VAL A 640 -14.21 2.75 -9.23
CA VAL A 640 -15.68 2.69 -9.35
C VAL A 640 -16.08 1.92 -10.61
N LEU A 641 -15.48 2.20 -11.77
CA LEU A 641 -15.77 1.47 -13.01
C LEU A 641 -15.40 -0.02 -12.92
N LYS A 642 -14.23 -0.34 -12.35
CA LYS A 642 -13.82 -1.74 -12.13
C LYS A 642 -14.79 -2.47 -11.21
N PHE A 643 -15.21 -1.85 -10.11
CA PHE A 643 -16.15 -2.44 -9.16
C PHE A 643 -17.55 -2.59 -9.77
N ARG A 644 -18.04 -1.63 -10.58
CA ARG A 644 -19.30 -1.74 -11.33
C ARG A 644 -19.31 -2.88 -12.33
N ALA A 645 -18.17 -3.15 -12.97
CA ALA A 645 -18.01 -4.25 -13.91
C ALA A 645 -17.89 -5.63 -13.23
N ASN A 646 -17.64 -5.67 -11.91
CA ASN A 646 -17.55 -6.90 -11.14
C ASN A 646 -18.89 -7.20 -10.45
N GLU A 647 -19.64 -8.17 -10.98
CA GLU A 647 -20.97 -8.55 -10.46
C GLU A 647 -20.96 -8.97 -8.97
N GLN A 648 -19.83 -9.42 -8.43
CA GLN A 648 -19.72 -9.81 -7.01
C GLN A 648 -19.59 -8.61 -6.07
N LEU A 649 -19.05 -7.49 -6.55
CA LEU A 649 -18.95 -6.23 -5.81
C LEU A 649 -20.13 -5.30 -6.08
N ASN A 650 -20.65 -5.27 -7.30
CA ASN A 650 -21.78 -4.44 -7.71
C ASN A 650 -23.13 -5.04 -7.23
N ARG A 651 -23.29 -5.12 -5.91
CA ARG A 651 -24.50 -5.59 -5.23
C ARG A 651 -24.73 -4.80 -3.93
N PRO A 652 -25.93 -4.85 -3.35
CA PRO A 652 -26.19 -4.18 -2.07
C PRO A 652 -25.25 -4.70 -0.99
N PRO A 653 -24.74 -3.81 -0.13
CA PRO A 653 -25.00 -2.37 -0.05
C PRO A 653 -24.05 -1.45 -0.87
N LEU A 654 -23.16 -1.97 -1.71
CA LEU A 654 -22.14 -1.18 -2.42
C LEU A 654 -22.61 -0.65 -3.79
N ASP A 655 -23.55 -1.32 -4.46
CA ASP A 655 -24.10 -0.91 -5.76
C ASP A 655 -24.66 0.52 -5.77
N ASP A 656 -25.47 0.89 -4.77
CA ASP A 656 -26.03 2.24 -4.61
C ASP A 656 -24.91 3.30 -4.44
N ILE A 657 -23.86 2.95 -3.69
CA ILE A 657 -22.70 3.82 -3.46
C ILE A 657 -21.93 4.00 -4.77
N LEU A 658 -21.67 2.91 -5.50
CA LEU A 658 -20.95 2.96 -6.78
C LEU A 658 -21.73 3.73 -7.85
N GLU A 659 -23.05 3.56 -7.93
CA GLU A 659 -23.89 4.32 -8.86
C GLU A 659 -23.87 5.82 -8.52
N THR A 660 -23.98 6.15 -7.25
CA THR A 660 -23.91 7.54 -6.79
C THR A 660 -22.53 8.14 -7.12
N LEU A 661 -21.44 7.46 -6.77
CA LEU A 661 -20.08 7.91 -7.06
C LEU A 661 -19.79 8.00 -8.56
N GLU A 662 -20.28 7.06 -9.38
CA GLU A 662 -20.14 7.12 -10.84
C GLU A 662 -20.84 8.39 -11.39
N THR A 663 -22.08 8.66 -10.96
CA THR A 663 -22.79 9.85 -11.42
C THR A 663 -22.18 11.16 -10.89
N GLU A 664 -21.60 11.17 -9.69
CA GLU A 664 -20.99 12.38 -9.12
C GLU A 664 -19.60 12.68 -9.67
N LEU A 665 -18.74 11.66 -9.78
CA LEU A 665 -17.39 11.79 -10.34
C LEU A 665 -17.45 12.17 -11.83
N ALA A 666 -18.35 11.57 -12.61
CA ALA A 666 -18.53 11.93 -14.01
C ALA A 666 -18.93 13.40 -14.16
N PHE A 667 -19.84 13.90 -13.32
CA PHE A 667 -20.23 15.31 -13.31
C PHE A 667 -19.04 16.20 -12.89
N LYS A 668 -18.29 15.79 -11.85
CA LYS A 668 -17.12 16.51 -11.37
C LYS A 668 -16.03 16.64 -12.45
N PHE A 669 -15.73 15.59 -13.22
CA PHE A 669 -14.72 15.70 -14.27
C PHE A 669 -15.11 16.67 -15.38
N CYS A 670 -16.40 16.84 -15.65
CA CYS A 670 -16.84 17.92 -16.53
C CYS A 670 -16.57 19.29 -15.88
N ILE A 671 -16.86 19.48 -14.59
CA ILE A 671 -16.50 20.72 -13.84
C ILE A 671 -14.98 20.97 -13.83
N ASP A 672 -14.15 19.94 -13.71
CA ASP A 672 -12.70 20.11 -13.71
C ASP A 672 -12.23 20.70 -15.05
N LYS A 673 -12.78 20.23 -16.18
CA LYS A 673 -12.53 20.81 -17.52
C LYS A 673 -13.03 22.24 -17.63
N GLU A 674 -14.21 22.53 -17.08
CA GLU A 674 -14.75 23.89 -16.98
C GLU A 674 -13.78 24.81 -16.21
N THR A 675 -13.26 24.34 -15.07
CA THR A 675 -12.32 25.08 -14.20
C THR A 675 -10.98 25.33 -14.89
N GLU A 676 -10.50 24.35 -15.66
CA GLU A 676 -9.33 24.47 -16.53
C GLU A 676 -9.56 25.36 -17.77
N LYS A 677 -10.79 25.84 -17.98
CA LYS A 677 -11.22 26.67 -19.12
C LYS A 677 -11.17 25.94 -20.47
N LEU A 678 -11.26 24.61 -20.45
CA LEU A 678 -11.40 23.75 -21.63
C LEU A 678 -12.89 23.70 -22.04
N TRP A 679 -13.41 24.85 -22.46
CA TRP A 679 -14.86 25.06 -22.62
C TRP A 679 -15.52 24.09 -23.60
N LYS A 680 -14.87 23.77 -24.74
CA LYS A 680 -15.46 22.86 -25.74
C LYS A 680 -15.54 21.43 -25.23
N GLU A 681 -14.47 20.97 -24.60
CA GLU A 681 -14.35 19.64 -24.02
C GLU A 681 -15.27 19.47 -22.81
N SER A 682 -15.41 20.51 -21.99
CA SER A 682 -16.34 20.57 -20.87
C SER A 682 -17.80 20.49 -21.35
N ALA A 683 -18.16 21.27 -22.36
CA ALA A 683 -19.51 21.25 -22.91
C ALA A 683 -19.90 19.87 -23.46
N MET A 684 -19.00 19.26 -24.24
CA MET A 684 -19.20 17.90 -24.75
C MET A 684 -19.34 16.87 -23.63
N CYS A 685 -18.52 16.99 -22.57
CA CYS A 685 -18.59 16.13 -21.39
C CYS A 685 -19.96 16.22 -20.70
N PHE A 686 -20.47 17.43 -20.48
CA PHE A 686 -21.77 17.63 -19.86
C PHE A 686 -22.95 17.18 -20.74
N GLU A 687 -22.87 17.32 -22.07
CA GLU A 687 -23.89 16.78 -22.99
C GLU A 687 -23.93 15.25 -23.00
N GLU A 688 -22.75 14.62 -22.99
CA GLU A 688 -22.61 13.18 -22.85
C GLU A 688 -23.14 12.70 -21.50
N TYR A 689 -22.80 13.41 -20.41
CA TYR A 689 -23.34 13.15 -19.08
C TYR A 689 -24.87 13.17 -19.07
N ALA A 690 -25.47 14.22 -19.60
CA ALA A 690 -26.93 14.36 -19.65
C ALA A 690 -27.60 13.28 -20.52
N GLY A 691 -26.91 12.80 -21.56
CA GLY A 691 -27.37 11.66 -22.37
C GLY A 691 -27.28 10.33 -21.62
N LYS A 692 -26.14 10.05 -20.99
CA LYS A 692 -25.89 8.78 -20.28
C LYS A 692 -26.71 8.65 -19.00
N TYR A 693 -26.89 9.75 -18.27
CA TYR A 693 -27.57 9.78 -16.96
C TYR A 693 -28.83 10.64 -16.98
N ALA A 694 -29.69 10.44 -17.99
CA ALA A 694 -30.88 11.28 -18.21
C ALA A 694 -31.88 11.33 -17.03
N THR A 695 -31.89 10.31 -16.18
CA THR A 695 -32.74 10.24 -14.97
C THR A 695 -32.07 10.79 -13.71
N ALA A 696 -30.77 11.12 -13.76
CA ALA A 696 -30.05 11.67 -12.62
C ALA A 696 -30.52 13.09 -12.31
N SER A 697 -30.54 13.45 -11.03
CA SER A 697 -30.94 14.80 -10.57
C SER A 697 -30.06 15.92 -11.14
N TYR A 698 -28.83 15.60 -11.57
CA TYR A 698 -27.91 16.54 -12.20
C TYR A 698 -28.08 16.68 -13.72
N ALA A 699 -28.88 15.84 -14.40
CA ALA A 699 -29.09 15.92 -15.85
C ALA A 699 -29.51 17.31 -16.37
N PRO A 700 -30.53 18.00 -15.80
CA PRO A 700 -30.89 19.34 -16.25
C PRO A 700 -29.77 20.36 -15.99
N LYS A 701 -29.03 20.19 -14.89
CA LYS A 701 -27.88 21.05 -14.55
C LYS A 701 -26.69 20.82 -15.49
N ALA A 702 -26.45 19.59 -15.93
CA ALA A 702 -25.43 19.27 -16.92
C ALA A 702 -25.75 19.96 -18.26
N LEU A 703 -26.99 19.89 -18.75
CA LEU A 703 -27.39 20.60 -19.96
C LEU A 703 -27.26 22.13 -19.81
N TRP A 704 -27.56 22.68 -18.63
CA TRP A 704 -27.34 24.10 -18.35
C TRP A 704 -25.86 24.45 -18.44
N ASN A 705 -24.99 23.73 -17.73
CA ASN A 705 -23.54 23.95 -17.74
C ASN A 705 -22.95 23.79 -19.15
N ALA A 706 -23.33 22.74 -19.88
CA ALA A 706 -22.94 22.54 -21.27
C ALA A 706 -23.28 23.75 -22.15
N SER A 707 -24.48 24.32 -21.98
CA SER A 707 -24.88 25.49 -22.75
C SER A 707 -24.04 26.73 -22.44
N VAL A 708 -23.66 26.93 -21.18
CA VAL A 708 -22.80 28.04 -20.74
C VAL A 708 -21.37 27.84 -21.25
N ASP A 709 -20.87 26.61 -21.24
CA ASP A 709 -19.55 26.28 -21.77
C ASP A 709 -19.48 26.46 -23.28
N TRP A 710 -20.53 26.10 -24.03
CA TRP A 710 -20.62 26.41 -25.45
C TRP A 710 -20.60 27.91 -25.74
N GLU A 711 -21.24 28.74 -24.89
CA GLU A 711 -21.12 30.19 -24.99
C GLU A 711 -19.70 30.68 -24.71
N ASN A 712 -19.05 30.17 -23.66
CA ASN A 712 -17.67 30.53 -23.33
C ASN A 712 -16.69 30.12 -24.45
N ALA A 713 -17.00 29.04 -25.16
CA ALA A 713 -16.29 28.58 -26.37
C ALA A 713 -16.61 29.38 -27.65
N SER A 714 -17.51 30.38 -27.57
CA SER A 714 -18.01 31.17 -28.71
C SER A 714 -18.83 30.35 -29.74
N GLU A 715 -19.34 29.18 -29.36
CA GLU A 715 -20.17 28.28 -30.18
C GLU A 715 -21.66 28.49 -29.87
N VAL A 716 -22.16 29.70 -30.11
CA VAL A 716 -23.52 30.13 -29.70
C VAL A 716 -24.64 29.26 -30.26
N GLY A 717 -24.48 28.71 -31.48
CA GLY A 717 -25.47 27.80 -32.07
C GLY A 717 -25.67 26.55 -31.24
N LYS A 718 -24.58 25.92 -30.79
CA LYS A 718 -24.63 24.74 -29.92
C LYS A 718 -25.24 25.08 -28.56
N ALA A 719 -24.87 26.21 -27.97
CA ALA A 719 -25.47 26.66 -26.71
C ALA A 719 -27.02 26.76 -26.78
N ILE A 720 -27.54 27.29 -27.90
CA ILE A 720 -28.99 27.36 -28.15
C ILE A 720 -29.58 25.96 -28.29
N GLU A 721 -28.95 25.08 -29.08
CA GLU A 721 -29.40 23.69 -29.25
C GLU A 721 -29.48 22.94 -27.91
N THR A 722 -28.46 23.05 -27.06
CA THR A 722 -28.44 22.44 -25.73
C THR A 722 -29.54 23.00 -24.82
N ARG A 723 -29.82 24.31 -24.88
CA ARG A 723 -30.91 24.93 -24.10
C ARG A 723 -32.29 24.50 -24.58
N ILE A 724 -32.48 24.37 -25.90
CA ILE A 724 -33.71 23.82 -26.46
C ILE A 724 -33.89 22.37 -26.02
N ARG A 725 -32.80 21.59 -25.98
CA ARG A 725 -32.81 20.23 -25.45
C ARG A 725 -33.23 20.22 -23.97
N LEU A 726 -32.66 21.08 -23.13
CA LEU A 726 -33.07 21.25 -21.72
C LEU A 726 -34.57 21.54 -21.61
N LEU A 727 -35.09 22.49 -22.39
CA LEU A 727 -36.51 22.83 -22.38
C LEU A 727 -37.43 21.68 -22.84
N LYS A 728 -36.94 20.81 -23.72
CA LYS A 728 -37.69 19.66 -24.25
C LYS A 728 -37.68 18.48 -23.28
N GLU A 729 -36.54 18.20 -22.67
CA GLU A 729 -36.32 17.04 -21.79
C GLU A 729 -36.70 17.33 -20.33
N HIS A 730 -36.51 18.57 -19.87
CA HIS A 730 -36.71 19.02 -18.48
C HIS A 730 -37.47 20.36 -18.43
N GLY A 731 -38.53 20.47 -19.24
CA GLY A 731 -39.33 21.70 -19.34
C GLY A 731 -40.20 22.02 -18.11
N ASP A 732 -40.26 21.08 -17.16
CA ASP A 732 -40.90 21.14 -15.84
C ASP A 732 -39.97 21.62 -14.72
N ASP A 733 -38.67 21.81 -15.00
CA ASP A 733 -37.73 22.37 -14.02
C ASP A 733 -38.04 23.87 -13.76
N ASP A 734 -38.58 24.17 -12.58
CA ASP A 734 -39.03 25.50 -12.17
C ASP A 734 -37.89 26.55 -12.08
N TYR A 735 -36.63 26.13 -12.04
CA TYR A 735 -35.47 27.01 -11.95
C TYR A 735 -34.74 27.16 -13.30
N LEU A 736 -34.38 26.05 -13.94
CA LEU A 736 -33.57 26.03 -15.15
C LEU A 736 -34.38 26.25 -16.42
N ALA A 737 -35.65 25.82 -16.51
CA ALA A 737 -36.44 26.01 -17.72
C ALA A 737 -36.75 27.50 -18.01
N PRO A 738 -37.15 28.35 -17.04
CA PRO A 738 -37.26 29.80 -17.26
C PRO A 738 -35.94 30.42 -17.69
N LYS A 739 -34.83 29.99 -17.08
CA LYS A 739 -33.49 30.50 -17.35
C LYS A 739 -33.00 30.16 -18.76
N ALA A 740 -33.16 28.91 -19.17
CA ALA A 740 -32.82 28.46 -20.52
C ALA A 740 -33.62 29.23 -21.58
N LEU A 741 -34.93 29.43 -21.38
CA LEU A 741 -35.77 30.17 -22.31
C LEU A 741 -35.33 31.64 -22.47
N TYR A 742 -35.03 32.30 -21.36
CA TYR A 742 -34.52 33.68 -21.38
C TYR A 742 -33.13 33.77 -22.03
N ALA A 743 -32.24 32.83 -21.71
CA ALA A 743 -30.87 32.79 -22.21
C ALA A 743 -30.80 32.51 -23.72
N ILE A 744 -31.74 31.74 -24.30
CA ILE A 744 -31.88 31.62 -25.76
C ILE A 744 -32.18 32.98 -26.39
N GLY A 745 -33.07 33.78 -25.79
CA GLY A 745 -33.32 35.17 -26.20
C GLY A 745 -32.05 36.03 -26.12
N GLN A 746 -31.22 35.84 -25.09
CA GLN A 746 -29.93 36.51 -24.96
C GLN A 746 -28.90 36.06 -26.01
N ASN A 747 -28.90 34.77 -26.40
CA ASN A 747 -28.02 34.29 -27.45
C ASN A 747 -28.33 34.91 -28.80
N PHE A 748 -29.59 34.83 -29.24
CA PHE A 748 -30.01 35.43 -30.50
C PHE A 748 -29.80 36.95 -30.49
N HIS A 749 -29.99 37.60 -29.34
CA HIS A 749 -29.61 38.99 -29.14
C HIS A 749 -28.10 39.19 -29.38
N GLY A 750 -27.24 38.39 -28.74
CA GLY A 750 -25.78 38.48 -28.85
C GLY A 750 -25.23 38.29 -30.28
N ILE A 751 -25.87 37.43 -31.09
CA ILE A 751 -25.48 37.20 -32.51
C ILE A 751 -26.29 38.05 -33.51
N ALA A 752 -27.01 39.06 -33.03
CA ALA A 752 -27.79 40.01 -33.83
C ALA A 752 -28.93 39.40 -34.69
N VAL A 753 -29.43 38.21 -34.32
CA VAL A 753 -30.64 37.62 -34.91
C VAL A 753 -31.86 38.12 -34.13
N TYR A 754 -32.10 39.42 -34.26
CA TYR A 754 -33.06 40.17 -33.44
C TYR A 754 -34.51 39.69 -33.56
N SER A 755 -34.89 39.05 -34.67
CA SER A 755 -36.25 38.55 -34.88
C SER A 755 -36.57 37.36 -33.98
N GLU A 756 -35.61 36.45 -33.82
CA GLU A 756 -35.73 35.31 -32.92
C GLU A 756 -35.55 35.74 -31.46
N ALA A 757 -34.61 36.65 -31.19
CA ALA A 757 -34.43 37.21 -29.85
C ALA A 757 -35.74 37.78 -29.30
N ALA A 758 -36.42 38.64 -30.06
CA ALA A 758 -37.71 39.21 -29.68
C ALA A 758 -38.76 38.12 -29.44
N ARG A 759 -38.86 37.13 -30.35
CA ARG A 759 -39.81 36.01 -30.21
C ARG A 759 -39.59 35.22 -28.92
N PHE A 760 -38.35 34.92 -28.56
CA PHE A 760 -38.04 34.16 -27.33
C PHE A 760 -38.29 34.99 -26.06
N TYR A 761 -38.01 36.30 -26.07
CA TYR A 761 -38.38 37.18 -24.97
C TYR A 761 -39.90 37.28 -24.79
N GLU A 762 -40.66 37.41 -25.89
CA GLU A 762 -42.13 37.39 -25.88
C GLU A 762 -42.65 36.08 -25.29
N MET A 763 -42.12 34.94 -25.75
CA MET A 763 -42.46 33.61 -25.22
C MET A 763 -42.14 33.46 -23.73
N PHE A 764 -41.02 34.01 -23.27
CA PHE A 764 -40.66 34.03 -21.85
C PHE A 764 -41.70 34.80 -21.03
N VAL A 765 -42.13 35.97 -21.51
CA VAL A 765 -43.15 36.79 -20.83
C VAL A 765 -44.49 36.05 -20.74
N ASP A 766 -44.85 35.31 -21.79
CA ASP A 766 -46.09 34.53 -21.82
C ASP A 766 -46.06 33.36 -20.84
N LYS A 767 -44.94 32.62 -20.78
CA LYS A 767 -44.81 31.41 -19.96
C LYS A 767 -44.44 31.69 -18.50
N TYR A 768 -43.61 32.70 -18.25
CA TYR A 768 -43.02 33.01 -16.94
C TYR A 768 -43.16 34.49 -16.55
N PRO A 769 -44.37 35.07 -16.54
CA PRO A 769 -44.58 36.52 -16.41
C PRO A 769 -44.03 37.13 -15.11
N LYS A 770 -43.93 36.34 -14.04
CA LYS A 770 -43.51 36.78 -12.69
C LYS A 770 -42.10 36.34 -12.28
N ASN A 771 -41.37 35.62 -13.14
CA ASN A 771 -40.05 35.11 -12.77
C ASN A 771 -39.02 36.25 -12.69
N ASP A 772 -38.24 36.28 -11.61
CA ASP A 772 -37.23 37.28 -11.29
C ASP A 772 -35.79 36.72 -11.25
N THR A 773 -35.59 35.44 -11.50
CA THR A 773 -34.26 34.78 -11.45
C THR A 773 -33.69 34.45 -12.83
N ALA A 774 -34.51 34.25 -13.87
CA ALA A 774 -34.09 33.78 -15.19
C ALA A 774 -33.13 34.73 -15.93
N CYS A 775 -33.20 36.02 -15.62
CA CYS A 775 -32.39 37.08 -16.21
C CYS A 775 -31.21 37.49 -15.31
N ALA A 776 -31.02 36.83 -14.16
CA ALA A 776 -29.98 37.11 -13.19
C ALA A 776 -28.90 36.01 -13.19
N PRO A 777 -27.69 36.31 -12.65
CA PRO A 777 -26.69 35.29 -12.36
C PRO A 777 -27.22 34.18 -11.45
N ASP A 778 -26.58 33.01 -11.48
CA ASP A 778 -27.00 31.89 -10.64
C ASP A 778 -26.99 32.23 -9.14
N GLY A 779 -28.10 31.89 -8.45
CA GLY A 779 -28.29 32.16 -7.03
C GLY A 779 -28.73 33.58 -6.68
N GLU A 780 -28.98 34.43 -7.68
CA GLU A 780 -29.44 35.82 -7.49
C GLU A 780 -30.85 36.01 -8.05
N SER A 781 -31.58 36.96 -7.46
CA SER A 781 -32.83 37.49 -8.00
C SER A 781 -32.57 38.89 -8.54
N SER A 782 -33.07 39.18 -9.73
CA SER A 782 -33.13 40.54 -10.25
C SER A 782 -34.02 41.41 -9.35
N GLU A 783 -33.66 42.68 -9.19
CA GLU A 783 -34.50 43.66 -8.47
C GLU A 783 -35.90 43.82 -9.10
N ASN A 784 -36.02 43.49 -10.39
CA ASN A 784 -37.23 43.56 -11.17
C ASN A 784 -37.52 42.21 -11.85
N VAL A 785 -38.80 41.87 -12.04
CA VAL A 785 -39.18 40.67 -12.78
C VAL A 785 -38.63 40.71 -14.21
N CYS A 786 -38.11 39.57 -14.68
CA CYS A 786 -37.39 39.47 -15.95
C CYS A 786 -38.24 39.83 -17.17
N SER A 787 -39.56 39.70 -17.05
CA SER A 787 -40.52 40.13 -18.07
C SER A 787 -40.45 41.62 -18.38
N MET A 788 -40.00 42.46 -17.44
CA MET A 788 -39.74 43.88 -17.69
C MET A 788 -38.65 44.06 -18.75
N SER A 789 -37.50 43.41 -18.56
CA SER A 789 -36.37 43.49 -19.50
C SER A 789 -36.67 42.77 -20.82
N ALA A 790 -37.38 41.64 -20.78
CA ALA A 790 -37.78 40.88 -21.96
C ALA A 790 -38.64 41.73 -22.92
N LEU A 791 -39.72 42.36 -22.42
CA LEU A 791 -40.60 43.21 -23.25
C LEU A 791 -39.88 44.44 -23.79
N GLN A 792 -39.00 45.06 -23.00
CA GLN A 792 -38.18 46.17 -23.48
C GLN A 792 -37.28 45.74 -24.64
N ASN A 793 -36.58 44.61 -24.50
CA ASN A 793 -35.70 44.11 -25.53
C ASN A 793 -36.46 43.69 -26.79
N ALA A 794 -37.57 42.96 -26.63
CA ALA A 794 -38.42 42.54 -27.75
C ALA A 794 -38.89 43.75 -28.56
N ALA A 795 -39.47 44.75 -27.90
CA ALA A 795 -39.98 45.94 -28.56
C ALA A 795 -38.88 46.74 -29.29
N ALA A 796 -37.69 46.87 -28.69
CA ALA A 796 -36.55 47.53 -29.33
C ALA A 796 -36.08 46.80 -30.59
N PHE A 797 -36.00 45.46 -30.54
CA PHE A 797 -35.63 44.64 -31.69
C PHE A 797 -36.67 44.67 -32.80
N ARG A 798 -37.95 44.56 -32.45
CA ARG A 798 -39.06 44.71 -33.42
C ARG A 798 -38.98 46.07 -34.13
N GLY A 799 -38.74 47.14 -33.38
CA GLY A 799 -38.57 48.48 -33.95
C GLY A 799 -37.34 48.60 -34.88
N GLY A 800 -36.20 48.02 -34.48
CA GLY A 800 -34.99 47.98 -35.29
C GLY A 800 -35.14 47.22 -36.61
N LEU A 801 -35.97 46.17 -36.61
CA LEU A 801 -36.30 45.35 -37.79
C LEU A 801 -37.37 45.96 -38.70
N GLY A 802 -37.92 47.13 -38.35
CA GLY A 802 -39.04 47.73 -39.07
C GLY A 802 -40.40 47.07 -38.80
N GLN A 803 -40.50 46.18 -37.81
CA GLN A 803 -41.73 45.53 -37.37
C GLN A 803 -42.43 46.40 -36.32
N TYR A 804 -42.82 47.60 -36.75
CA TYR A 804 -43.19 48.67 -35.86
C TYR A 804 -44.49 48.44 -35.11
N GLU A 805 -45.46 47.74 -35.71
CA GLU A 805 -46.72 47.37 -35.06
C GLU A 805 -46.46 46.48 -33.84
N LYS A 806 -45.62 45.45 -34.00
CA LYS A 806 -45.21 44.55 -32.91
C LYS A 806 -44.44 45.28 -31.82
N ALA A 807 -43.58 46.23 -32.19
CA ALA A 807 -42.87 47.06 -31.23
C ALA A 807 -43.83 47.89 -30.35
N VAL A 808 -44.91 48.39 -30.94
CA VAL A 808 -45.97 49.11 -30.20
C VAL A 808 -46.77 48.15 -29.32
N GLU A 809 -47.11 46.95 -29.80
CA GLU A 809 -47.78 45.91 -29.01
C GLU A 809 -46.97 45.55 -27.75
N ASP A 810 -45.66 45.31 -27.87
CA ASP A 810 -44.79 45.00 -26.74
C ASP A 810 -44.68 46.18 -25.74
N TYR A 811 -44.69 47.43 -26.23
CA TYR A 811 -44.76 48.60 -25.35
C TYR A 811 -46.08 48.71 -24.60
N ASP A 812 -47.21 48.47 -25.27
CA ASP A 812 -48.51 48.52 -24.62
C ASP A 812 -48.66 47.37 -23.61
N ARG A 813 -48.14 46.17 -23.92
CA ARG A 813 -48.00 45.07 -22.95
C ARG A 813 -47.18 45.48 -21.73
N TYR A 814 -46.03 46.12 -21.93
CA TYR A 814 -45.19 46.61 -20.84
C TYR A 814 -45.94 47.58 -19.93
N ILE A 815 -46.65 48.54 -20.52
CA ILE A 815 -47.42 49.56 -19.77
C ILE A 815 -48.52 48.91 -18.94
N VAL A 816 -49.21 47.90 -19.49
CA VAL A 816 -50.27 47.16 -18.78
C VAL A 816 -49.71 46.32 -17.64
N MET A 817 -48.59 45.62 -17.86
CA MET A 817 -47.97 44.75 -16.86
C MET A 817 -47.26 45.54 -15.75
N PHE A 818 -46.72 46.73 -16.05
CA PHE A 818 -45.89 47.50 -15.13
C PHE A 818 -46.37 48.97 -14.99
N PRO A 819 -47.62 49.21 -14.55
CA PRO A 819 -48.23 50.55 -14.53
C PRO A 819 -47.55 51.53 -13.56
N ASN A 820 -46.73 51.03 -12.63
CA ASN A 820 -46.03 51.83 -11.63
C ASN A 820 -44.67 52.36 -12.11
N ASP A 821 -44.12 51.86 -13.22
CA ASP A 821 -42.85 52.36 -13.78
C ASP A 821 -43.06 53.63 -14.61
N LYS A 822 -43.40 54.73 -13.93
CA LYS A 822 -43.75 56.01 -14.54
C LYS A 822 -42.65 56.56 -15.46
N ALA A 823 -41.38 56.41 -15.06
CA ALA A 823 -40.23 56.92 -15.81
C ALA A 823 -40.04 56.15 -17.12
N GLN A 824 -40.18 54.83 -17.09
CA GLN A 824 -40.09 54.01 -18.30
C GLN A 824 -41.32 54.22 -19.19
N ILE A 825 -42.54 54.27 -18.65
CA ILE A 825 -43.75 54.57 -19.41
C ILE A 825 -43.60 55.90 -20.18
N SER A 826 -43.03 56.92 -19.53
CA SER A 826 -42.71 58.20 -20.17
C SER A 826 -41.79 58.03 -21.38
N LEU A 827 -40.72 57.25 -21.22
CA LEU A 827 -39.77 56.96 -22.30
C LEU A 827 -40.40 56.17 -23.44
N LEU A 828 -41.18 55.13 -23.14
CA LEU A 828 -41.87 54.31 -24.14
C LEU A 828 -42.82 55.16 -24.99
N LYS A 829 -43.65 55.99 -24.35
CA LYS A 829 -44.59 56.86 -25.07
C LYS A 829 -43.86 57.90 -25.92
N PHE A 830 -42.76 58.47 -25.46
CA PHE A 830 -41.90 59.33 -26.28
C PHE A 830 -41.37 58.60 -27.52
N ASN A 831 -40.91 57.36 -27.34
CA ASN A 831 -40.31 56.56 -28.40
C ASN A 831 -41.29 56.12 -29.48
N THR A 832 -42.59 56.02 -29.19
CA THR A 832 -43.60 55.80 -30.25
C THR A 832 -43.58 56.91 -31.33
N GLY A 833 -43.31 58.16 -30.96
CA GLY A 833 -43.12 59.25 -31.93
C GLY A 833 -41.89 59.05 -32.81
N ARG A 834 -40.80 58.48 -32.25
CA ARG A 834 -39.60 58.15 -33.03
C ARG A 834 -39.89 57.04 -34.04
N ILE A 835 -40.67 56.01 -33.66
CA ILE A 835 -41.08 54.93 -34.57
C ILE A 835 -41.74 55.51 -35.82
N TYR A 836 -42.72 56.39 -35.65
CA TYR A 836 -43.40 57.02 -36.78
C TYR A 836 -42.50 57.96 -37.59
N PHE A 837 -41.55 58.65 -36.94
CA PHE A 837 -40.57 59.47 -37.63
C PHE A 837 -39.67 58.64 -38.55
N ASP A 838 -39.19 57.48 -38.07
CA ASP A 838 -38.35 56.56 -38.83
C ASP A 838 -39.10 55.94 -40.03
N GLN A 839 -40.42 55.75 -39.91
CA GLN A 839 -41.30 55.36 -41.03
C GLN A 839 -41.53 56.46 -42.08
N GLY A 840 -41.04 57.68 -41.86
CA GLY A 840 -41.35 58.85 -42.69
C GLY A 840 -42.76 59.41 -42.48
N LEU A 841 -43.51 58.91 -41.50
CA LEU A 841 -44.86 59.38 -41.15
C LEU A 841 -44.77 60.58 -40.19
N TYR A 842 -44.22 61.69 -40.68
CA TYR A 842 -43.88 62.87 -39.88
C TYR A 842 -45.08 63.48 -39.15
N GLU A 843 -46.27 63.47 -39.75
CA GLU A 843 -47.49 64.00 -39.10
C GLU A 843 -47.91 63.16 -37.90
N LYS A 844 -47.87 61.82 -38.02
CA LYS A 844 -48.15 60.90 -36.90
C LYS A 844 -47.09 61.00 -35.81
N ALA A 845 -45.82 61.19 -36.19
CA ALA A 845 -44.74 61.43 -35.24
C ALA A 845 -44.99 62.70 -34.42
N ILE A 846 -45.38 63.81 -35.08
CA ILE A 846 -45.74 65.06 -34.42
C ILE A 846 -46.93 64.86 -33.47
N GLU A 847 -47.98 64.12 -33.88
CA GLU A 847 -49.11 63.77 -33.03
C GLU A 847 -48.66 63.05 -31.75
N ARG A 848 -47.83 62.00 -31.88
CA ARG A 848 -47.32 61.24 -30.73
C ARG A 848 -46.40 62.07 -29.83
N TYR A 849 -45.55 62.93 -30.39
CA TYR A 849 -44.71 63.81 -29.57
C TYR A 849 -45.55 64.85 -28.82
N ASN A 850 -46.62 65.37 -29.41
CA ASN A 850 -47.56 66.26 -28.73
C ASN A 850 -48.39 65.53 -27.66
N GLU A 851 -48.83 64.30 -27.93
CA GLU A 851 -49.47 63.43 -26.93
C GLU A 851 -48.53 63.18 -25.75
N TYR A 852 -47.27 62.85 -26.02
CA TYR A 852 -46.23 62.72 -25.02
C TYR A 852 -46.08 63.99 -24.18
N LEU A 853 -45.90 65.16 -24.83
CA LEU A 853 -45.73 66.45 -24.15
C LEU A 853 -46.92 66.81 -23.24
N SER A 854 -48.14 66.48 -23.66
CA SER A 854 -49.36 66.82 -22.92
C SER A 854 -49.69 65.84 -21.77
N ARG A 855 -49.45 64.52 -21.96
CA ARG A 855 -49.92 63.49 -21.03
C ARG A 855 -48.80 62.84 -20.21
N TYR A 856 -47.64 62.60 -20.83
CA TYR A 856 -46.61 61.70 -20.31
C TYR A 856 -45.29 62.40 -19.94
N ALA A 857 -45.08 63.64 -20.38
CA ALA A 857 -43.85 64.38 -20.13
C ALA A 857 -43.60 64.70 -18.66
N LYS A 858 -44.65 64.77 -17.83
CA LYS A 858 -44.53 64.93 -16.36
C LYS A 858 -44.05 63.68 -15.63
N LEU A 859 -44.03 62.53 -16.31
CA LEU A 859 -43.66 61.24 -15.74
C LEU A 859 -42.16 60.93 -15.92
N GLY A 860 -41.45 61.73 -16.72
CA GLY A 860 -40.03 61.55 -17.05
C GLY A 860 -39.19 62.81 -16.81
N PRO A 861 -37.88 62.77 -17.12
CA PRO A 861 -36.99 63.91 -16.93
C PRO A 861 -37.39 65.12 -17.79
N GLU A 862 -37.19 66.32 -17.26
CA GLU A 862 -37.49 67.58 -17.96
C GLU A 862 -36.75 67.68 -19.30
N GLY A 863 -35.52 67.14 -19.39
CA GLY A 863 -34.73 67.07 -20.62
C GLY A 863 -35.45 66.43 -21.82
N ARG A 864 -36.34 65.47 -21.58
CA ARG A 864 -37.10 64.82 -22.66
C ARG A 864 -38.16 65.71 -23.28
N LYS A 865 -38.56 66.80 -22.60
CA LYS A 865 -39.41 67.84 -23.19
C LYS A 865 -38.64 68.60 -24.27
N VAL A 866 -37.38 68.93 -24.00
CA VAL A 866 -36.48 69.55 -24.99
C VAL A 866 -36.29 68.60 -26.17
N ALA A 867 -36.01 67.32 -25.90
CA ALA A 867 -35.89 66.30 -26.95
C ALA A 867 -37.15 66.17 -27.82
N ALA A 868 -38.35 66.18 -27.24
CA ALA A 868 -39.60 66.12 -28.00
C ALA A 868 -39.83 67.35 -28.87
N MET A 869 -39.54 68.55 -28.36
CA MET A 869 -39.64 69.79 -29.16
C MET A 869 -38.63 69.81 -30.32
N THR A 870 -37.39 69.39 -30.06
CA THR A 870 -36.37 69.23 -31.10
C THR A 870 -36.77 68.18 -32.14
N ALA A 871 -37.33 67.04 -31.71
CA ALA A 871 -37.82 66.00 -32.62
C ALA A 871 -38.98 66.48 -33.49
N ILE A 872 -39.91 67.26 -32.95
CA ILE A 872 -40.96 67.94 -33.73
C ILE A 872 -40.33 68.90 -34.76
N GLY A 873 -39.33 69.68 -34.35
CA GLY A 873 -38.58 70.55 -35.27
C GLY A 873 -37.93 69.77 -36.41
N ARG A 874 -37.35 68.60 -36.12
CA ARG A 874 -36.80 67.68 -37.10
C ARG A 874 -37.87 67.14 -38.06
N CYS A 875 -39.06 66.80 -37.56
CA CYS A 875 -40.19 66.37 -38.38
C CYS A 875 -40.57 67.44 -39.40
N TYR A 876 -40.75 68.69 -38.95
CA TYR A 876 -41.04 69.82 -39.85
C TYR A 876 -39.92 70.09 -40.86
N TRP A 877 -38.67 70.06 -40.40
CA TRP A 877 -37.50 70.26 -41.25
C TRP A 877 -37.40 69.22 -42.37
N LYS A 878 -37.66 67.94 -42.05
CA LYS A 878 -37.71 66.84 -43.03
C LYS A 878 -38.93 66.93 -43.96
N ASN A 879 -40.05 67.45 -43.46
CA ASN A 879 -41.23 67.74 -44.26
C ASN A 879 -41.12 69.05 -45.09
N LYS A 880 -39.91 69.62 -45.21
CA LYS A 880 -39.59 70.85 -45.96
C LYS A 880 -40.23 72.14 -45.42
N ASP A 881 -40.88 72.10 -44.26
CA ASP A 881 -41.36 73.30 -43.56
C ASP A 881 -40.26 73.86 -42.64
N ARG A 882 -39.31 74.60 -43.24
CA ARG A 882 -38.17 75.18 -42.52
C ARG A 882 -38.60 76.17 -41.45
N HIS A 883 -39.67 76.94 -41.69
CA HIS A 883 -40.14 77.96 -40.76
C HIS A 883 -40.73 77.33 -39.49
N ALA A 884 -41.62 76.32 -39.62
CA ALA A 884 -42.16 75.60 -38.47
C ALA A 884 -41.07 74.80 -37.73
N GLY A 885 -40.08 74.28 -38.46
CA GLY A 885 -38.89 73.64 -37.90
C GLY A 885 -38.09 74.58 -37.01
N LEU A 886 -37.69 75.74 -37.54
CA LEU A 886 -36.94 76.76 -36.78
C LEU A 886 -37.69 77.25 -35.55
N LYS A 887 -39.01 77.46 -35.65
CA LYS A 887 -39.86 77.83 -34.50
C LYS A 887 -39.88 76.75 -33.41
N SER A 888 -39.80 75.48 -33.78
CA SER A 888 -39.78 74.36 -32.84
C SER A 888 -38.41 74.22 -32.16
N PHE A 889 -37.31 74.43 -32.91
CA PHE A 889 -35.96 74.49 -32.34
C PHE A 889 -35.80 75.67 -31.37
N GLU A 890 -36.34 76.84 -31.71
CA GLU A 890 -36.35 78.01 -30.82
C GLU A 890 -37.13 77.74 -29.52
N LYS A 891 -38.25 77.01 -29.58
CA LYS A 891 -39.00 76.59 -28.38
C LYS A 891 -38.17 75.67 -27.49
N ALA A 892 -37.44 74.72 -28.09
CA ALA A 892 -36.58 73.80 -27.36
C ALA A 892 -35.44 74.56 -26.64
N GLU A 893 -34.79 75.50 -27.34
CA GLU A 893 -33.75 76.38 -26.79
C GLU A 893 -34.29 77.26 -25.66
N LYS A 894 -35.44 77.91 -25.86
CA LYS A 894 -36.09 78.73 -24.81
C LYS A 894 -36.43 77.93 -23.56
N LEU A 895 -36.87 76.68 -23.71
CA LEU A 895 -37.10 75.80 -22.57
C LEU A 895 -35.78 75.48 -21.87
N TYR A 896 -34.75 75.11 -22.63
CA TYR A 896 -33.43 74.79 -22.12
C TYR A 896 -32.81 75.97 -21.34
N ASP A 897 -32.92 77.19 -21.86
CA ASP A 897 -32.37 78.41 -21.25
C ASP A 897 -33.20 78.95 -20.08
N SER A 898 -34.41 78.42 -19.86
CA SER A 898 -35.27 78.91 -18.80
C SER A 898 -34.64 78.67 -17.42
N LYS A 899 -34.75 79.66 -16.51
CA LYS A 899 -34.24 79.54 -15.13
C LYS A 899 -34.72 78.25 -14.42
N PRO A 900 -36.00 77.81 -14.53
CA PRO A 900 -36.44 76.55 -13.94
C PRO A 900 -35.70 75.34 -14.51
N PHE A 901 -35.46 75.31 -15.82
CA PHE A 901 -34.78 74.20 -16.48
C PHE A 901 -33.29 74.17 -16.13
N GLN A 902 -32.61 75.32 -16.12
CA GLN A 902 -31.20 75.41 -15.69
C GLN A 902 -31.01 74.96 -14.23
N LYS A 903 -31.96 75.29 -13.35
CA LYS A 903 -31.97 74.77 -11.97
C LYS A 903 -32.16 73.26 -11.93
N TRP A 904 -33.03 72.70 -12.78
CA TRP A 904 -33.18 71.26 -12.92
C TRP A 904 -31.90 70.60 -13.44
N LEU A 905 -31.26 71.18 -14.46
CA LEU A 905 -30.05 70.66 -15.09
C LEU A 905 -28.88 70.52 -14.10
N ALA A 906 -28.73 71.49 -13.18
CA ALA A 906 -27.68 71.47 -12.15
C ALA A 906 -27.81 70.33 -11.12
N GLY A 907 -29.01 69.76 -10.97
CA GLY A 907 -29.28 68.65 -10.04
C GLY A 907 -29.77 67.36 -10.71
N ALA A 908 -29.77 67.29 -12.04
CA ALA A 908 -30.28 66.16 -12.80
C ALA A 908 -29.24 65.03 -12.95
N ASP A 909 -29.71 63.80 -13.21
CA ASP A 909 -28.81 62.68 -13.49
C ASP A 909 -28.00 62.92 -14.78
N PRO A 910 -26.71 62.51 -14.85
CA PRO A 910 -25.85 62.78 -16.00
C PRO A 910 -26.44 62.36 -17.35
N GLU A 911 -27.25 61.30 -17.39
CA GLU A 911 -27.87 60.84 -18.63
C GLU A 911 -29.05 61.72 -19.06
N ALA A 912 -29.86 62.21 -18.11
CA ALA A 912 -30.88 63.21 -18.40
C ALA A 912 -30.29 64.58 -18.78
N VAL A 913 -29.15 64.96 -18.17
CA VAL A 913 -28.35 66.11 -18.59
C VAL A 913 -27.86 65.91 -20.03
N LYS A 914 -27.32 64.74 -20.35
CA LYS A 914 -26.88 64.40 -21.71
C LYS A 914 -28.04 64.44 -22.72
N GLU A 915 -29.18 63.82 -22.42
CA GLU A 915 -30.38 63.83 -23.27
C GLU A 915 -30.84 65.28 -23.55
N ALA A 916 -30.81 66.14 -22.53
CA ALA A 916 -31.12 67.57 -22.67
C ALA A 916 -30.08 68.32 -23.52
N ASN A 917 -28.79 68.14 -23.24
CA ASN A 917 -27.69 68.81 -23.93
C ASN A 917 -27.62 68.40 -25.40
N ASP A 918 -27.81 67.11 -25.70
CA ASP A 918 -27.82 66.58 -27.07
C ASP A 918 -28.96 67.20 -27.89
N ALA A 919 -30.16 67.27 -27.30
CA ALA A 919 -31.32 67.86 -27.94
C ALA A 919 -31.20 69.39 -28.13
N ALA A 920 -30.59 70.07 -27.16
CA ALA A 920 -30.34 71.51 -27.24
C ALA A 920 -29.21 71.85 -28.23
N ALA A 921 -28.15 71.04 -28.28
CA ALA A 921 -27.07 71.15 -29.27
C ALA A 921 -27.60 70.99 -30.69
N GLU A 922 -28.49 70.02 -30.93
CA GLU A 922 -29.16 69.86 -32.22
C GLU A 922 -30.00 71.09 -32.57
N ALA A 923 -30.86 71.54 -31.65
CA ALA A 923 -31.70 72.70 -31.88
C ALA A 923 -30.87 73.95 -32.21
N ARG A 924 -29.77 74.19 -31.47
CA ARG A 924 -28.86 75.31 -31.69
C ARG A 924 -28.07 75.18 -33.00
N PHE A 925 -27.59 73.99 -33.33
CA PHE A 925 -26.93 73.73 -34.62
C PHE A 925 -27.88 73.98 -35.80
N MET A 926 -29.14 73.52 -35.71
CA MET A 926 -30.13 73.70 -36.75
C MET A 926 -30.56 75.17 -36.93
N ARG A 927 -30.45 76.00 -35.88
CA ARG A 927 -30.56 77.47 -36.00
C ARG A 927 -29.42 78.04 -36.85
N GLY A 928 -28.19 77.55 -36.62
CA GLY A 928 -27.02 77.89 -37.42
C GLY A 928 -27.16 77.45 -38.88
N GLU A 929 -27.70 76.25 -39.15
CA GLU A 929 -27.94 75.77 -40.51
C GLU A 929 -28.83 76.71 -41.33
N GLY A 930 -29.82 77.36 -40.70
CA GLY A 930 -30.65 78.36 -41.35
C GLY A 930 -29.81 79.49 -41.97
N ILE A 931 -28.95 80.10 -41.16
CA ILE A 931 -28.07 81.23 -41.55
C ILE A 931 -26.94 80.76 -42.48
N PHE A 932 -26.39 79.57 -42.25
CA PHE A 932 -25.35 78.97 -43.09
C PHE A 932 -25.79 78.83 -44.55
N PHE A 933 -27.01 78.32 -44.78
CA PHE A 933 -27.52 78.20 -46.15
C PHE A 933 -27.79 79.56 -46.80
N GLU A 934 -28.17 80.58 -46.03
CA GLU A 934 -28.29 81.96 -46.53
C GLU A 934 -26.92 82.54 -46.91
N ALA A 935 -25.88 82.27 -46.12
CA ALA A 935 -24.51 82.72 -46.39
C ALA A 935 -23.92 82.09 -47.68
N LEU A 936 -24.08 80.76 -47.85
CA LEU A 936 -23.61 80.06 -49.05
C LEU A 936 -24.31 80.49 -50.34
N ALA A 937 -25.55 81.01 -50.24
CA ALA A 937 -26.29 81.49 -51.40
C ALA A 937 -25.73 82.79 -51.99
N ILE A 938 -24.88 83.53 -51.24
CA ILE A 938 -24.25 84.76 -51.71
C ILE A 938 -23.04 84.42 -52.60
N ARG A 939 -23.07 84.92 -53.84
CA ARG A 939 -21.98 84.82 -54.82
C ARG A 939 -21.05 86.03 -54.77
N LEU A 940 -19.75 85.80 -54.78
CA LEU A 940 -18.72 86.84 -54.67
C LEU A 940 -18.28 87.44 -56.01
N SER A 941 -18.57 86.76 -57.13
CA SER A 941 -18.32 87.23 -58.48
C SER A 941 -19.61 87.33 -59.31
N ASP A 942 -19.55 88.12 -60.37
CA ASP A 942 -20.59 88.23 -61.39
C ASP A 942 -19.90 88.32 -62.75
N GLU A 943 -20.02 87.26 -63.54
CA GLU A 943 -19.38 87.12 -64.85
C GLU A 943 -19.81 88.20 -65.86
N THR A 944 -20.88 88.93 -65.58
CA THR A 944 -21.35 90.04 -66.43
C THR A 944 -20.56 91.34 -66.23
N ILE A 945 -19.70 91.41 -65.21
CA ILE A 945 -18.94 92.62 -64.88
C ILE A 945 -17.56 92.56 -65.54
N GLU A 946 -17.36 93.35 -66.61
CA GLU A 946 -16.10 93.35 -67.37
C GLU A 946 -15.01 94.26 -66.79
N SER A 947 -15.40 95.28 -66.01
CA SER A 947 -14.48 96.30 -65.50
C SER A 947 -13.87 95.92 -64.15
N ALA A 948 -12.55 96.04 -64.03
CA ALA A 948 -11.79 95.71 -62.82
C ALA A 948 -12.30 96.47 -61.57
N THR A 949 -12.55 97.78 -61.71
CA THR A 949 -13.07 98.61 -60.60
C THR A 949 -14.49 98.21 -60.17
N LYS A 950 -15.35 97.83 -61.12
CA LYS A 950 -16.72 97.38 -60.81
C LYS A 950 -16.73 95.98 -60.18
N SER A 951 -15.84 95.10 -60.63
CA SER A 951 -15.65 93.76 -60.08
C SER A 951 -15.18 93.84 -58.62
N GLY A 952 -14.16 94.66 -58.34
CA GLY A 952 -13.68 94.92 -56.97
C GLY A 952 -14.76 95.48 -56.04
N ASN A 953 -15.59 96.42 -56.52
CA ASN A 953 -16.71 96.96 -55.74
C ASN A 953 -17.84 95.94 -55.49
N PHE A 954 -18.17 95.11 -56.48
CA PHE A 954 -19.14 94.04 -56.34
C PHE A 954 -18.68 92.99 -55.33
N LEU A 955 -17.43 92.53 -55.48
CA LEU A 955 -16.76 91.61 -54.56
C LEU A 955 -16.80 92.17 -53.15
N LYS A 956 -16.38 93.43 -52.94
CA LYS A 956 -16.42 94.09 -51.62
C LYS A 956 -17.82 94.05 -51.01
N ARG A 957 -18.87 94.42 -51.76
CA ARG A 957 -20.26 94.46 -51.27
C ARG A 957 -20.79 93.07 -50.92
N GLN A 958 -20.58 92.08 -51.79
CA GLN A 958 -21.06 90.71 -51.54
C GLN A 958 -20.28 90.06 -50.40
N LEU A 959 -18.97 90.31 -50.33
CA LEU A 959 -18.13 89.88 -49.22
C LEU A 959 -18.61 90.49 -47.90
N THR A 960 -18.99 91.78 -47.86
CA THR A 960 -19.57 92.39 -46.65
C THR A 960 -20.87 91.70 -46.21
N LYS A 961 -21.78 91.41 -47.15
CA LYS A 961 -23.05 90.72 -46.83
C LYS A 961 -22.81 89.30 -46.34
N LYS A 962 -21.92 88.57 -47.01
CA LYS A 962 -21.56 87.20 -46.65
C LYS A 962 -20.84 87.17 -45.30
N ALA A 963 -19.89 88.08 -45.07
CA ALA A 963 -19.22 88.24 -43.79
C ALA A 963 -20.21 88.53 -42.65
N ALA A 964 -21.23 89.36 -42.86
CA ALA A 964 -22.27 89.63 -41.84
C ALA A 964 -23.01 88.35 -41.42
N LEU A 965 -23.46 87.53 -42.38
CA LEU A 965 -24.09 86.24 -42.08
C LEU A 965 -23.12 85.24 -41.45
N MET A 966 -21.85 85.27 -41.87
CA MET A 966 -20.82 84.44 -41.25
C MET A 966 -20.57 84.84 -39.79
N GLN A 967 -20.55 86.15 -39.49
CA GLN A 967 -20.44 86.68 -38.12
C GLN A 967 -21.67 86.39 -37.27
N GLU A 968 -22.85 86.21 -37.88
CA GLU A 968 -24.06 85.77 -37.18
C GLU A 968 -24.04 84.26 -36.89
N ALA A 969 -23.60 83.44 -37.85
CA ALA A 969 -23.55 81.98 -37.70
C ALA A 969 -22.39 81.50 -36.82
N LYS A 970 -21.24 82.18 -36.84
CA LYS A 970 -20.04 81.82 -36.08
C LYS A 970 -20.30 81.62 -34.57
N PRO A 971 -20.89 82.58 -33.83
CA PRO A 971 -21.13 82.41 -32.39
C PRO A 971 -22.11 81.26 -32.10
N ILE A 972 -23.06 80.97 -32.98
CA ILE A 972 -24.00 79.85 -32.82
C ILE A 972 -23.24 78.52 -32.89
N TYR A 973 -22.39 78.33 -33.90
CA TYR A 973 -21.60 77.11 -34.05
C TYR A 973 -20.53 76.97 -32.95
N VAL A 974 -19.89 78.06 -32.53
CA VAL A 974 -18.96 78.06 -31.40
C VAL A 974 -19.67 77.68 -30.09
N GLU A 975 -20.90 78.16 -29.88
CA GLU A 975 -21.69 77.77 -28.72
C GLU A 975 -22.07 76.28 -28.77
N VAL A 976 -22.40 75.74 -29.94
CA VAL A 976 -22.63 74.29 -30.11
C VAL A 976 -21.41 73.48 -29.63
N ILE A 977 -20.20 73.95 -29.94
CA ILE A 977 -18.93 73.32 -29.57
C ILE A 977 -18.66 73.42 -28.07
N THR A 978 -18.81 74.63 -27.51
CA THR A 978 -18.32 74.95 -26.15
C THR A 978 -19.34 74.69 -25.05
N ARG A 979 -20.63 74.86 -25.34
CA ARG A 979 -21.69 74.86 -24.31
C ARG A 979 -22.25 73.48 -24.02
N PHE A 980 -22.42 72.64 -25.04
CA PHE A 980 -23.21 71.41 -24.91
C PHE A 980 -22.36 70.13 -24.82
N ASN A 981 -21.07 70.20 -25.12
CA ASN A 981 -20.13 69.07 -25.03
C ASN A 981 -20.65 67.81 -25.76
N ASN A 982 -21.23 68.00 -26.96
CA ASN A 982 -21.78 66.93 -27.79
C ASN A 982 -20.86 66.66 -29.01
N PRO A 983 -20.25 65.46 -29.11
CA PRO A 983 -19.36 65.12 -30.23
C PRO A 983 -19.99 65.22 -31.62
N LYS A 984 -21.25 64.80 -31.78
CA LYS A 984 -21.92 64.81 -33.08
C LYS A 984 -22.08 66.24 -33.62
N TRP A 985 -22.66 67.12 -32.81
CA TRP A 985 -23.01 68.48 -33.24
C TRP A 985 -21.83 69.43 -33.14
N GLY A 986 -20.90 69.23 -32.20
CA GLY A 986 -19.66 69.99 -32.11
C GLY A 986 -18.77 69.77 -33.33
N LEU A 987 -18.55 68.52 -33.74
CA LEU A 987 -17.77 68.22 -34.95
C LEU A 987 -18.46 68.71 -36.22
N ALA A 988 -19.79 68.57 -36.30
CA ALA A 988 -20.58 69.13 -37.40
C ALA A 988 -20.43 70.66 -37.48
N ALA A 989 -20.46 71.34 -36.33
CA ALA A 989 -20.27 72.80 -36.24
C ALA A 989 -18.87 73.23 -36.71
N MET A 990 -17.81 72.53 -36.31
CA MET A 990 -16.44 72.78 -36.80
C MET A 990 -16.35 72.59 -38.32
N CYS A 991 -16.94 71.51 -38.85
CA CYS A 991 -16.98 71.28 -40.29
C CYS A 991 -17.73 72.40 -41.03
N ARG A 992 -18.86 72.88 -40.48
CA ARG A 992 -19.63 73.99 -41.07
C ARG A 992 -18.85 75.30 -41.07
N LEU A 993 -18.12 75.61 -40.00
CA LEU A 993 -17.21 76.76 -39.96
C LEU A 993 -16.15 76.66 -41.07
N GLY A 994 -15.47 75.51 -41.18
CA GLY A 994 -14.51 75.28 -42.26
C GLY A 994 -15.13 75.41 -43.66
N MET A 995 -16.35 74.93 -43.85
CA MET A 995 -17.07 75.05 -45.13
C MET A 995 -17.42 76.49 -45.48
N MET A 996 -17.77 77.34 -44.51
CA MET A 996 -18.06 78.75 -44.77
C MET A 996 -16.81 79.50 -45.24
N TYR A 997 -15.66 79.24 -44.62
CA TYR A 997 -14.38 79.85 -45.00
C TYR A 997 -13.86 79.32 -46.34
N HIS A 998 -13.96 78.01 -46.57
CA HIS A 998 -13.61 77.38 -47.85
C HIS A 998 -14.46 77.97 -48.99
N ASP A 999 -15.78 78.10 -48.83
CA ASP A 999 -16.65 78.67 -49.87
C ASP A 999 -16.33 80.15 -50.20
N VAL A 1000 -15.70 80.89 -49.28
CA VAL A 1000 -15.17 82.24 -49.58
C VAL A 1000 -13.89 82.13 -50.38
N ALA A 1001 -12.92 81.31 -49.94
CA ALA A 1001 -11.65 81.10 -50.65
C ALA A 1001 -11.87 80.61 -52.09
N ASP A 1002 -12.69 79.57 -52.27
CA ASP A 1002 -13.01 78.96 -53.55
C ASP A 1002 -13.67 79.96 -54.52
N GLN A 1003 -14.60 80.78 -54.02
CA GLN A 1003 -15.24 81.80 -54.88
C GLN A 1003 -14.34 82.98 -55.22
N ILE A 1004 -13.32 83.28 -54.40
CA ILE A 1004 -12.33 84.33 -54.69
C ILE A 1004 -11.30 83.81 -55.69
N GLN A 1005 -10.78 82.60 -55.48
CA GLN A 1005 -9.81 81.96 -56.38
C GLN A 1005 -10.40 81.74 -57.78
N ASN A 1006 -11.66 81.35 -57.86
CA ASN A 1006 -12.36 81.15 -59.13
C ASN A 1006 -13.06 82.43 -59.63
N ALA A 1007 -12.76 83.60 -59.08
CA ALA A 1007 -13.33 84.85 -59.58
C ALA A 1007 -12.79 85.12 -61.01
N PRO A 1008 -13.67 85.50 -61.96
CA PRO A 1008 -13.24 85.74 -63.33
C PRO A 1008 -12.29 86.94 -63.40
N ILE A 1009 -11.22 86.82 -64.19
CA ILE A 1009 -10.28 87.90 -64.46
C ILE A 1009 -10.98 88.96 -65.33
N PRO A 1010 -10.99 90.25 -64.92
CA PRO A 1010 -11.56 91.31 -65.73
C PRO A 1010 -10.86 91.41 -67.09
N LYS A 1011 -11.64 91.42 -68.19
CA LYS A 1011 -11.11 91.44 -69.58
C LYS A 1011 -10.29 92.69 -69.93
N GLU A 1012 -10.41 93.75 -69.13
CA GLU A 1012 -9.72 95.03 -69.31
C GLU A 1012 -8.25 94.98 -68.87
N LEU A 1013 -7.83 93.95 -68.12
CA LEU A 1013 -6.45 93.78 -67.68
C LEU A 1013 -5.59 93.20 -68.80
N ASP A 1014 -4.39 93.75 -68.99
CA ASP A 1014 -3.39 93.13 -69.86
C ASP A 1014 -2.78 91.86 -69.23
N GLU A 1015 -1.88 91.19 -69.94
CA GLU A 1015 -1.31 89.91 -69.50
C GLU A 1015 -0.54 90.03 -68.18
N ASP A 1016 0.25 91.10 -68.01
CA ASP A 1016 1.02 91.34 -66.78
C ASP A 1016 0.10 91.74 -65.62
N GLN A 1017 -0.91 92.58 -65.88
CA GLN A 1017 -1.91 92.99 -64.90
C GLN A 1017 -2.82 91.84 -64.48
N SER A 1018 -3.12 90.92 -65.39
CA SER A 1018 -3.92 89.72 -65.11
C SER A 1018 -3.19 88.79 -64.15
N LEU A 1019 -1.88 88.59 -64.34
CA LEU A 1019 -1.04 87.81 -63.43
C LEU A 1019 -0.97 88.44 -62.04
N ILE A 1020 -0.79 89.77 -61.96
CA ILE A 1020 -0.78 90.49 -60.67
C ILE A 1020 -2.14 90.40 -59.97
N TYR A 1021 -3.24 90.53 -60.71
CA TYR A 1021 -4.59 90.41 -60.17
C TYR A 1021 -4.91 89.00 -59.68
N GLU A 1022 -4.48 87.98 -60.42
CA GLU A 1022 -4.59 86.57 -60.02
C GLU A 1022 -3.77 86.29 -58.76
N ASP A 1023 -2.52 86.76 -58.68
CA ASP A 1023 -1.68 86.63 -57.49
C ASP A 1023 -2.32 87.29 -56.25
N LEU A 1024 -2.93 88.48 -56.42
CA LEU A 1024 -3.64 89.16 -55.33
C LEU A 1024 -4.89 88.41 -54.87
N LEU A 1025 -5.64 87.80 -55.80
CA LEU A 1025 -6.79 86.97 -55.46
C LEU A 1025 -6.35 85.68 -54.75
N LEU A 1026 -5.25 85.07 -55.18
CA LEU A 1026 -4.67 83.89 -54.53
C LEU A 1026 -4.18 84.22 -53.12
N GLU A 1027 -3.44 85.32 -52.92
CA GLU A 1027 -2.99 85.75 -51.59
C GLU A 1027 -4.19 86.05 -50.66
N PHE A 1028 -5.26 86.63 -51.22
CA PHE A 1028 -6.47 86.92 -50.45
C PHE A 1028 -7.28 85.67 -50.13
N ALA A 1029 -7.38 84.72 -51.06
CA ALA A 1029 -8.04 83.43 -50.86
C ALA A 1029 -7.30 82.56 -49.84
N ASP A 1030 -5.96 82.56 -49.85
CA ASP A 1030 -5.10 81.75 -48.97
C ASP A 1030 -5.38 81.99 -47.48
N ARG A 1031 -5.73 83.23 -47.10
CA ARG A 1031 -6.11 83.57 -45.71
C ARG A 1031 -7.37 82.81 -45.27
N PHE A 1032 -8.38 82.73 -46.15
CA PHE A 1032 -9.63 82.02 -45.86
C PHE A 1032 -9.46 80.51 -46.00
N GLU A 1033 -8.61 80.05 -46.92
CA GLU A 1033 -8.27 78.64 -47.08
C GLU A 1033 -7.53 78.10 -45.84
N THR A 1034 -6.56 78.85 -45.32
CA THR A 1034 -5.83 78.51 -44.10
C THR A 1034 -6.76 78.36 -42.89
N GLU A 1035 -7.70 79.29 -42.71
CA GLU A 1035 -8.74 79.19 -41.68
C GLU A 1035 -9.62 77.94 -41.88
N ALA A 1036 -10.05 77.67 -43.13
CA ALA A 1036 -10.85 76.51 -43.45
C ALA A 1036 -10.13 75.19 -43.11
N ILE A 1037 -8.86 75.08 -43.50
CA ILE A 1037 -8.00 73.93 -43.19
C ILE A 1037 -7.87 73.75 -41.69
N GLY A 1038 -7.66 74.82 -40.91
CA GLY A 1038 -7.57 74.76 -39.45
C GLY A 1038 -8.79 74.10 -38.80
N TYR A 1039 -10.01 74.51 -39.20
CA TYR A 1039 -11.24 73.88 -38.71
C TYR A 1039 -11.40 72.42 -39.13
N TYR A 1040 -11.03 72.08 -40.36
CA TYR A 1040 -11.11 70.68 -40.82
C TYR A 1040 -10.11 69.76 -40.14
N ILE A 1041 -8.87 70.21 -39.93
CA ILE A 1041 -7.85 69.48 -39.15
C ILE A 1041 -8.38 69.20 -37.76
N THR A 1042 -8.83 70.25 -37.06
CA THR A 1042 -9.35 70.12 -35.69
C THR A 1042 -10.55 69.16 -35.64
N ALA A 1043 -11.46 69.22 -36.62
CA ALA A 1043 -12.59 68.31 -36.70
C ALA A 1043 -12.17 66.86 -36.92
N VAL A 1044 -11.17 66.59 -37.77
CA VAL A 1044 -10.70 65.23 -38.06
C VAL A 1044 -9.88 64.66 -36.90
N GLU A 1045 -9.01 65.45 -36.29
CA GLU A 1045 -8.21 65.06 -35.11
C GLU A 1045 -9.12 64.74 -33.92
N LYS A 1046 -10.04 65.65 -33.57
CA LYS A 1046 -10.99 65.40 -32.48
C LYS A 1046 -11.92 64.22 -32.80
N ALA A 1047 -12.32 64.03 -34.06
CA ALA A 1047 -13.08 62.84 -34.47
C ALA A 1047 -12.30 61.54 -34.23
N ALA A 1048 -10.98 61.54 -34.49
CA ALA A 1048 -10.10 60.41 -34.23
C ALA A 1048 -9.94 60.17 -32.72
N ASP A 1049 -9.67 61.20 -31.93
CA ASP A 1049 -9.53 61.13 -30.47
C ASP A 1049 -10.79 60.58 -29.79
N LEU A 1050 -11.96 61.05 -30.22
CA LEU A 1050 -13.25 60.63 -29.68
C LEU A 1050 -13.72 59.30 -30.27
N GLY A 1051 -13.07 58.82 -31.34
CA GLY A 1051 -13.52 57.69 -32.16
C GLY A 1051 -14.92 57.90 -32.75
N TRP A 1052 -15.26 59.14 -33.13
CA TRP A 1052 -16.59 59.54 -33.63
C TRP A 1052 -16.52 60.01 -35.08
N PHE A 1053 -16.88 59.14 -36.03
CA PHE A 1053 -16.81 59.43 -37.47
C PHE A 1053 -18.22 59.60 -38.08
N SER A 1054 -18.54 60.78 -38.59
CA SER A 1054 -19.83 61.09 -39.21
C SER A 1054 -19.69 61.53 -40.67
N THR A 1055 -20.81 61.70 -41.37
CA THR A 1055 -20.82 62.33 -42.71
C THR A 1055 -20.11 63.67 -42.75
N TYR A 1056 -20.15 64.46 -41.66
CA TYR A 1056 -19.47 65.75 -41.57
C TYR A 1056 -17.96 65.61 -41.47
N THR A 1057 -17.45 64.69 -40.65
CA THR A 1057 -16.00 64.48 -40.49
C THR A 1057 -15.41 63.75 -41.69
N THR A 1058 -16.17 62.88 -42.35
CA THR A 1058 -15.81 62.32 -43.66
C THR A 1058 -15.74 63.42 -44.72
N LEU A 1059 -16.69 64.36 -44.70
CA LEU A 1059 -16.65 65.52 -45.59
C LEU A 1059 -15.40 66.38 -45.31
N ALA A 1060 -15.09 66.68 -44.04
CA ALA A 1060 -13.88 67.41 -43.67
C ALA A 1060 -12.60 66.68 -44.12
N GLN A 1061 -12.51 65.36 -43.93
CA GLN A 1061 -11.35 64.57 -44.40
C GLN A 1061 -11.24 64.59 -45.93
N ARG A 1062 -12.35 64.53 -46.65
CA ARG A 1062 -12.35 64.69 -48.12
C ARG A 1062 -11.87 66.08 -48.53
N ARG A 1063 -12.35 67.14 -47.87
CA ARG A 1063 -11.89 68.50 -48.13
C ARG A 1063 -10.40 68.68 -47.83
N LEU A 1064 -9.88 68.08 -46.77
CA LEU A 1064 -8.44 68.08 -46.48
C LEU A 1064 -7.63 67.33 -47.53
N PHE A 1065 -8.15 66.22 -48.06
CA PHE A 1065 -7.51 65.54 -49.19
C PHE A 1065 -7.51 66.41 -50.46
N ASP A 1066 -8.64 67.05 -50.77
CA ASP A 1066 -8.76 67.94 -51.93
C ASP A 1066 -7.77 69.12 -51.82
N LEU A 1067 -7.62 69.71 -50.63
CA LEU A 1067 -6.77 70.89 -50.38
C LEU A 1067 -5.29 70.54 -50.14
N ARG A 1068 -4.99 69.40 -49.52
CA ARG A 1068 -3.63 68.95 -49.16
C ARG A 1068 -3.43 67.44 -49.43
N PRO A 1069 -3.38 67.03 -50.70
CA PRO A 1069 -3.35 65.62 -51.09
C PRO A 1069 -2.04 64.89 -50.70
N GLU A 1070 -0.95 65.62 -50.46
CA GLU A 1070 0.33 65.02 -50.03
C GLU A 1070 0.36 64.72 -48.52
N GLU A 1071 -0.40 65.46 -47.72
CA GLU A 1071 -0.45 65.31 -46.25
C GLU A 1071 -1.58 64.37 -45.79
N TYR A 1072 -2.69 64.33 -46.54
CA TYR A 1072 -3.89 63.59 -46.16
C TYR A 1072 -4.23 62.52 -47.20
N ARG A 1073 -4.80 61.39 -46.77
CA ARG A 1073 -5.27 60.32 -47.67
C ARG A 1073 -6.77 60.45 -47.95
N SER A 1074 -7.18 60.10 -49.16
CA SER A 1074 -8.59 60.02 -49.57
C SER A 1074 -9.38 59.12 -48.61
N ALA A 1075 -10.58 59.55 -48.20
CA ALA A 1075 -11.46 58.82 -47.30
C ALA A 1075 -12.15 57.63 -48.01
N SER A 1076 -11.37 56.69 -48.55
CA SER A 1076 -11.81 55.49 -49.28
C SER A 1076 -12.21 54.33 -48.36
N GLU A 1077 -11.83 54.38 -47.08
CA GLU A 1077 -12.27 53.39 -46.08
C GLU A 1077 -13.71 53.68 -45.61
N ILE A 1078 -14.59 52.68 -45.73
CA ILE A 1078 -15.92 52.70 -45.11
C ILE A 1078 -15.73 52.57 -43.59
N LYS A 1079 -15.67 53.71 -42.89
CA LYS A 1079 -15.69 53.74 -41.42
C LYS A 1079 -17.12 53.60 -40.93
N ALA A 1080 -17.35 52.72 -39.96
CA ALA A 1080 -18.66 52.58 -39.32
C ALA A 1080 -19.09 53.94 -38.75
N GLN A 1081 -20.18 54.50 -39.27
CA GLN A 1081 -20.72 55.78 -38.81
C GLN A 1081 -21.65 55.51 -37.62
N PRO A 1082 -21.49 56.17 -36.46
CA PRO A 1082 -22.54 56.27 -35.48
C PRO A 1082 -23.53 57.33 -35.99
N ASP A 1083 -24.34 56.95 -36.96
CA ASP A 1083 -25.42 57.77 -37.54
C ASP A 1083 -26.55 58.00 -36.52
N ARG A 1084 -26.68 57.12 -35.51
CA ARG A 1084 -27.68 57.19 -34.44
C ARG A 1084 -27.02 57.45 -33.07
N ALA A 1085 -26.89 58.72 -32.70
CA ALA A 1085 -26.30 59.13 -31.42
C ALA A 1085 -27.13 58.72 -30.17
N SER A 1086 -28.39 58.34 -30.35
CA SER A 1086 -29.24 57.82 -29.28
C SER A 1086 -30.24 56.79 -29.81
N VAL A 1087 -29.85 55.52 -29.76
CA VAL A 1087 -30.80 54.41 -29.73
C VAL A 1087 -31.33 54.30 -28.30
N THR A 1088 -31.92 55.38 -27.76
CA THR A 1088 -32.61 55.36 -26.47
C THR A 1088 -33.98 54.73 -26.68
N TRP A 1089 -34.05 53.46 -27.10
CA TRP A 1089 -35.33 52.73 -27.02
C TRP A 1089 -35.66 52.47 -25.55
N HIS A 1090 -34.66 52.29 -24.65
CA HIS A 1090 -34.86 52.06 -23.21
C HIS A 1090 -33.78 52.67 -22.32
N LYS A 1091 -34.13 52.99 -21.06
CA LYS A 1091 -33.24 53.36 -19.95
C LYS A 1091 -32.97 52.17 -19.00
N SER A 1092 -33.10 50.94 -19.46
CA SER A 1092 -32.30 49.85 -18.90
C SER A 1092 -30.95 49.88 -19.62
N LYS A 1093 -29.87 49.42 -18.99
CA LYS A 1093 -28.66 49.11 -19.76
C LYS A 1093 -29.14 48.21 -20.91
N LEU A 1094 -29.16 48.71 -22.15
CA LEU A 1094 -29.61 47.95 -23.34
C LEU A 1094 -28.87 46.61 -23.46
N TYR A 1095 -27.73 46.57 -22.79
CA TYR A 1095 -26.98 45.42 -22.37
C TYR A 1095 -27.21 45.25 -20.87
N VAL A 1096 -28.06 44.31 -20.41
CA VAL A 1096 -27.65 43.60 -19.19
C VAL A 1096 -26.25 43.14 -19.56
N ASP A 1097 -25.27 43.77 -18.93
CA ASP A 1097 -23.88 43.73 -19.32
C ASP A 1097 -23.56 42.25 -19.42
N VAL A 1098 -23.52 41.72 -20.66
CA VAL A 1098 -23.34 40.27 -20.87
C VAL A 1098 -21.99 39.91 -20.23
N GLU A 1099 -21.07 40.88 -20.20
CA GLU A 1099 -19.82 40.82 -19.45
C GLU A 1099 -19.99 40.86 -17.92
N ALA A 1100 -20.95 41.60 -17.34
CA ALA A 1100 -21.23 41.50 -15.89
C ALA A 1100 -21.95 40.21 -15.49
N ALA A 1101 -22.80 39.65 -16.36
CA ALA A 1101 -23.36 38.32 -16.18
C ALA A 1101 -22.31 37.21 -16.41
N ALA A 1102 -21.27 37.46 -17.22
CA ALA A 1102 -20.16 36.55 -17.53
C ALA A 1102 -18.83 36.88 -16.80
N GLY A 1103 -18.85 37.76 -15.77
CA GLY A 1103 -17.67 38.10 -14.96
C GLY A 1103 -16.49 38.80 -15.66
N ARG A 1104 -16.65 39.37 -16.85
CA ARG A 1104 -15.59 40.10 -17.58
C ARG A 1104 -15.74 41.61 -17.39
N LYS A 1105 -14.61 42.31 -17.18
CA LYS A 1105 -14.58 43.77 -16.98
C LYS A 1105 -14.56 44.50 -18.32
N ALA A 1106 -15.60 45.27 -18.62
CA ALA A 1106 -15.62 46.21 -19.73
C ALA A 1106 -14.52 47.29 -19.59
N LYS A 1107 -13.79 47.57 -20.68
CA LYS A 1107 -12.87 48.72 -20.78
C LYS A 1107 -13.67 50.05 -20.80
N LYS A 1108 -13.11 51.05 -20.11
CA LYS A 1108 -13.66 52.40 -19.87
C LYS A 1108 -14.26 53.07 -21.12
N LYS A 1109 -15.40 53.74 -20.90
CA LYS A 1109 -16.12 54.62 -21.83
C LYS A 1109 -15.24 55.76 -22.38
N ARG A 1110 -15.48 56.11 -23.64
CA ARG A 1110 -14.91 57.25 -24.37
C ARG A 1110 -15.28 58.58 -23.68
N GLY A 1111 -14.28 59.44 -23.49
CA GLY A 1111 -14.36 60.68 -22.72
C GLY A 1111 -15.01 61.85 -23.46
N ALA A 1112 -15.30 62.90 -22.69
CA ALA A 1112 -15.85 64.19 -23.11
C ALA A 1112 -14.89 65.00 -23.99
N ILE A 1113 -15.42 65.96 -24.74
CA ILE A 1113 -14.62 67.00 -25.41
C ILE A 1113 -14.16 67.98 -24.32
N ASP A 1114 -12.88 67.93 -23.97
CA ASP A 1114 -12.24 68.97 -23.16
C ASP A 1114 -11.50 69.92 -24.12
N LEU A 1115 -11.98 71.16 -24.20
CA LEU A 1115 -11.32 72.25 -24.90
C LEU A 1115 -10.84 73.23 -23.83
N GLN A 1116 -9.54 73.22 -23.53
CA GLN A 1116 -8.95 74.33 -22.78
C GLN A 1116 -9.12 75.60 -23.63
N SER A 1117 -9.53 76.70 -23.00
CA SER A 1117 -9.74 78.02 -23.60
C SER A 1117 -8.57 78.50 -24.48
N ASN A 1118 -7.36 77.98 -24.25
CA ASN A 1118 -6.15 78.34 -24.96
C ASN A 1118 -6.02 77.75 -26.39
N GLU A 1119 -6.78 76.70 -26.77
CA GLU A 1119 -6.71 76.14 -28.14
C GLU A 1119 -7.55 76.96 -29.15
N MET A 1120 -8.66 77.57 -28.73
CA MET A 1120 -9.38 78.54 -29.57
C MET A 1120 -8.70 79.92 -29.62
N GLU A 1121 -7.87 80.26 -28.63
CA GLU A 1121 -7.05 81.48 -28.68
C GLU A 1121 -5.87 81.37 -29.66
N LYS A 1122 -5.45 80.17 -30.07
CA LYS A 1122 -4.50 80.00 -31.18
C LYS A 1122 -5.11 80.24 -32.57
N VAL A 1123 -6.43 80.36 -32.67
CA VAL A 1123 -7.15 80.88 -33.85
C VAL A 1123 -7.36 82.41 -33.74
N LYS A 1124 -6.92 83.04 -32.64
CA LYS A 1124 -6.75 84.49 -32.53
C LYS A 1124 -5.28 84.86 -32.81
N GLY A 1125 -4.79 84.52 -33.99
CA GLY A 1125 -3.61 85.14 -34.58
C GLY A 1125 -4.07 86.19 -35.58
N GLU A 1126 -4.03 87.46 -35.18
CA GLU A 1126 -4.12 88.69 -35.99
C GLU A 1126 -4.88 88.61 -37.33
N GLY A 1127 -6.17 88.92 -37.25
CA GLY A 1127 -7.02 89.17 -38.41
C GLY A 1127 -8.20 90.05 -38.05
N ASP A 1128 -7.95 91.19 -37.40
CA ASP A 1128 -8.91 92.31 -37.46
C ASP A 1128 -9.01 92.71 -38.94
N VAL A 1129 -10.03 92.20 -39.62
CA VAL A 1129 -10.46 92.78 -40.90
C VAL A 1129 -11.27 94.00 -40.54
N ASP A 1130 -10.58 95.12 -40.33
CA ASP A 1130 -11.14 96.46 -40.37
C ASP A 1130 -11.92 96.61 -41.70
N PRO A 1131 -13.24 96.90 -41.69
CA PRO A 1131 -14.03 97.07 -42.91
C PRO A 1131 -13.57 98.24 -43.79
N GLU A 1132 -12.73 99.16 -43.27
CA GLU A 1132 -12.30 100.38 -43.96
C GLU A 1132 -10.87 100.33 -44.56
N GLY A 1133 -10.13 99.24 -44.38
CA GLY A 1133 -8.72 99.12 -44.79
C GLY A 1133 -8.44 98.65 -46.23
N VAL A 1134 -9.44 98.51 -47.11
CA VAL A 1134 -9.23 98.06 -48.50
C VAL A 1134 -8.95 99.27 -49.40
N LYS A 1135 -7.68 99.69 -49.49
CA LYS A 1135 -7.19 100.34 -50.71
C LYS A 1135 -6.80 99.23 -51.69
N ALA A 1136 -7.51 99.18 -52.82
CA ALA A 1136 -7.11 98.36 -53.96
C ALA A 1136 -5.69 98.76 -54.42
N PRO A 1137 -4.83 97.82 -54.82
CA PRO A 1137 -3.83 98.09 -55.83
C PRO A 1137 -4.56 98.49 -57.12
N GLU A 1138 -4.09 99.55 -57.81
CA GLU A 1138 -4.58 99.91 -59.15
C GLU A 1138 -4.40 98.77 -60.15
#